data_AF-A0A8F6D6F6-F1
#
_entry.id   AF-A0A8F6D6F6-F1
#
_cell.length_a   1.000
_cell.length_b   1.000
_cell.length_c   1.000
_cell.angle_alpha   90.00
_cell.angle_beta   90.00
_cell.angle_gamma   90.00
#
_symmetry.space_group_name_H-M   'P 1'
#
loop_
_entity.id
_entity.type
_entity.pdbx_description
1 polymer ?
#
loop_
_entity_poly.entity_id
_entity_poly.type
_entity_poly.pdbx_seq_one_letter_code
_entity_poly.pdbx_strand_id
1 'polypeptide(L)'
;MFQLLLNYIHEYCDAPRPWGLYFQDSASPQMEGLVELHDNIMFYLIIILFGVGWVLVSVITNYNSVKSPISHKYLNHGTLIELVWTITPALILILIAFPSFKLLYLMDEVSDPAMSVLAEGQDGPKSYILNKIKYTIITNLVLFGQRNYILFLNNKNTINYLHGRKFHTRMKAASRIGPHSSEVLSVIVGSLLGDCLSFSIVTKRTLHSIPVKYSSNSSLAAGGDNPVCLLNPFWVTGFADAESSFIISITKSNDRSSGWSVKPIFAIELHGKDIALLNRIKLFFGVGNIITSKRNDHVIYSVKSTKNIYSTIIPHFIKYPLLTQKQVDFELFKTIVELIIKKEHLTKEGLIKIIELRASLNRGLSPALEEGFPGINPVERLLAKSTETLDMNWLRGFIDGEGCFYVNITQNNTKTRFLCKLNFNITQHIRDVELFEKIQKCFGCGNLMKIPTNSRVNFVVAKFSDIVDIIIPFFDKYPLQSSKRLDFEDFLLVVNFMKRKEHLTSEGLEKIKQIKSGMNKGRDYLKIDNAKTSIEEGTICTKSASIIQKRDFHTRSKPIKRVGPHEADVVSVIIGSLLGGCAIKRSVEGTRLCFRQSVIHKEYLFWLYNFFYSRGYCSNLEPRMYTRKLKKRDLVTKHYGYEFNTFTFRSFNWIHVMFYKHGKKVISSNIEQYITPLALAVWIMDDGGWAKPGVRISTHSFSLEEVQFLSNILIKKFDLDCTVKKIGIIDKYSIYIKGSSVPTLRKWVLPHIHSSMHYKLGI
;
A
#
# COMPACT_ATOMS: atom_id res chain seq x y z
N MET A 1 -55.57 7.07 -16.18
CA MET A 1 -55.98 7.96 -15.07
C MET A 1 -56.14 7.19 -13.75
N PHE A 2 -55.26 6.23 -13.43
CA PHE A 2 -55.27 5.50 -12.15
C PHE A 2 -53.86 5.02 -11.77
N GLN A 3 -52.87 5.90 -11.93
CA GLN A 3 -51.47 5.60 -11.60
C GLN A 3 -50.70 6.88 -11.24
N LEU A 4 -51.35 7.80 -10.53
CA LEU A 4 -50.81 9.15 -10.27
C LEU A 4 -50.76 9.54 -8.78
N LEU A 5 -50.86 8.60 -7.84
CA LEU A 5 -50.98 8.94 -6.42
C LEU A 5 -50.24 8.03 -5.43
N LEU A 6 -49.06 7.51 -5.82
CA LEU A 6 -48.13 6.95 -4.83
C LEU A 6 -46.74 7.53 -5.05
N ASN A 7 -46.32 8.36 -4.09
CA ASN A 7 -44.94 8.76 -3.86
C ASN A 7 -44.00 7.57 -4.08
N TYR A 8 -43.16 7.67 -5.11
CA TYR A 8 -41.95 6.87 -5.18
C TYR A 8 -40.81 7.80 -5.59
N ILE A 9 -39.89 8.00 -4.64
CA ILE A 9 -38.53 8.42 -4.91
C ILE A 9 -38.03 7.48 -6.02
N HIS A 10 -37.76 8.03 -7.20
CA HIS A 10 -37.15 7.30 -8.30
C HIS A 10 -35.70 6.97 -7.89
N GLU A 11 -35.52 5.86 -7.21
CA GLU A 11 -34.22 5.21 -7.12
C GLU A 11 -33.94 4.52 -8.46
N TYR A 12 -33.03 5.11 -9.22
CA TYR A 12 -32.38 4.49 -10.37
C TYR A 12 -31.37 3.45 -9.87
N CYS A 13 -31.89 2.36 -9.31
CA CYS A 13 -31.12 1.15 -9.07
C CYS A 13 -31.47 0.14 -10.17
N ASP A 14 -30.45 -0.38 -10.85
CA ASP A 14 -30.53 -1.38 -11.94
C ASP A 14 -30.84 -2.78 -11.40
N ALA A 15 -31.86 -2.87 -10.55
CA ALA A 15 -32.29 -4.09 -9.89
C ALA A 15 -33.52 -4.67 -10.60
N PRO A 16 -33.65 -6.02 -10.65
CA PRO A 16 -34.82 -6.64 -11.25
C PRO A 16 -36.05 -6.27 -10.40
N ARG A 17 -37.04 -5.65 -11.03
CA ARG A 17 -38.29 -5.24 -10.37
C ARG A 17 -39.34 -6.35 -10.53
N PRO A 18 -40.19 -6.58 -9.53
CA PRO A 18 -41.36 -7.45 -9.70
C PRO A 18 -42.15 -7.00 -10.93
N TRP A 19 -42.47 -7.95 -11.83
CA TRP A 19 -43.17 -7.70 -13.10
C TRP A 19 -42.38 -6.90 -14.17
N GLY A 20 -41.05 -6.87 -14.11
CA GLY A 20 -40.22 -6.34 -15.19
C GLY A 20 -40.37 -7.15 -16.49
N LEU A 21 -40.65 -6.47 -17.60
CA LEU A 21 -40.89 -7.08 -18.91
C LEU A 21 -39.66 -7.11 -19.84
N TYR A 22 -38.62 -6.34 -19.51
CA TYR A 22 -37.42 -6.18 -20.35
C TYR A 22 -36.17 -6.74 -19.67
N PHE A 23 -35.13 -7.01 -20.47
CA PHE A 23 -33.80 -7.31 -19.94
C PHE A 23 -33.26 -6.12 -19.15
N GLN A 24 -32.35 -6.43 -18.22
CA GLN A 24 -31.54 -5.42 -17.54
C GLN A 24 -30.55 -4.81 -18.52
N ASP A 25 -30.09 -3.59 -18.21
CA ASP A 25 -29.08 -2.91 -19.01
C ASP A 25 -27.82 -3.77 -19.12
N SER A 26 -27.26 -3.84 -20.32
CA SER A 26 -26.15 -4.74 -20.64
C SER A 26 -24.84 -4.22 -20.04
N ALA A 27 -24.24 -5.01 -19.14
CA ALA A 27 -22.94 -4.69 -18.53
C ALA A 27 -21.73 -5.21 -19.33
N SER A 28 -21.95 -6.05 -20.33
CA SER A 28 -20.90 -6.62 -21.19
C SER A 28 -21.27 -6.55 -22.67
N PRO A 29 -20.28 -6.44 -23.57
CA PRO A 29 -20.52 -6.47 -25.02
C PRO A 29 -21.22 -7.75 -25.49
N GLN A 30 -21.01 -8.87 -24.78
CA GLN A 30 -21.69 -10.13 -25.07
C GLN A 30 -23.18 -10.09 -24.71
N MET A 31 -23.54 -9.48 -23.57
CA MET A 31 -24.94 -9.30 -23.19
C MET A 31 -25.64 -8.32 -24.14
N GLU A 32 -24.94 -7.26 -24.55
CA GLU A 32 -25.45 -6.30 -25.55
C GLU A 32 -25.78 -7.01 -26.87
N GLY A 33 -24.89 -7.90 -27.34
CA GLY A 33 -25.15 -8.73 -28.52
C GLY A 33 -26.29 -9.75 -28.34
N LEU A 34 -26.52 -10.26 -27.13
CA LEU A 34 -27.66 -11.14 -26.82
C LEU A 34 -28.99 -10.37 -26.83
N VAL A 35 -29.00 -9.14 -26.29
CA VAL A 35 -30.19 -8.26 -26.34
C VAL A 35 -30.50 -7.87 -27.78
N GLU A 36 -29.48 -7.55 -28.59
CA GLU A 36 -29.66 -7.27 -30.02
C GLU A 36 -30.21 -8.49 -30.79
N LEU A 37 -29.72 -9.69 -30.50
CA LEU A 37 -30.26 -10.92 -31.10
C LEU A 37 -31.72 -11.16 -30.69
N HIS A 38 -32.05 -10.96 -29.41
CA HIS A 38 -33.42 -11.08 -28.93
C HIS A 38 -34.37 -10.12 -29.65
N ASP A 39 -34.00 -8.85 -29.76
CA ASP A 39 -34.87 -7.83 -30.37
C ASP A 39 -35.10 -8.11 -31.86
N ASN A 40 -34.07 -8.60 -32.56
CA ASN A 40 -34.21 -9.08 -33.94
C ASN A 40 -35.17 -10.26 -34.07
N ILE A 41 -35.13 -11.24 -33.15
CA ILE A 41 -36.06 -12.38 -33.16
C ILE A 41 -37.49 -11.91 -32.85
N MET A 42 -37.66 -11.02 -31.87
CA MET A 42 -38.97 -10.48 -31.50
C MET A 42 -39.61 -9.70 -32.65
N PHE A 43 -38.83 -8.96 -33.42
CA PHE A 43 -39.30 -8.27 -34.63
C PHE A 43 -39.89 -9.26 -35.66
N TYR A 44 -39.18 -10.35 -35.97
CA TYR A 44 -39.69 -11.37 -36.88
C TYR A 44 -40.95 -12.06 -36.34
N LEU A 45 -41.01 -12.33 -35.03
CA LEU A 45 -42.20 -12.94 -34.41
C LEU A 45 -43.44 -12.04 -34.53
N ILE A 46 -43.31 -10.73 -34.37
CA ILE A 46 -44.44 -9.79 -34.52
C ILE A 46 -44.95 -9.81 -35.97
N ILE A 47 -44.05 -9.84 -36.97
CA ILE A 47 -44.44 -9.93 -38.38
C ILE A 47 -45.19 -11.22 -38.67
N ILE A 48 -44.68 -12.37 -38.18
CA ILE A 48 -45.32 -13.67 -38.37
C ILE A 48 -46.69 -13.69 -37.68
N LEU A 49 -46.78 -13.19 -36.45
CA LEU A 49 -48.02 -13.13 -35.69
C LEU A 49 -49.09 -12.31 -36.44
N PHE A 50 -48.70 -11.14 -36.96
CA PHE A 50 -49.62 -10.31 -37.75
C PHE A 50 -50.01 -10.99 -39.07
N GLY A 51 -49.05 -11.59 -39.79
CA GLY A 51 -49.31 -12.29 -41.05
C GLY A 51 -50.26 -13.47 -40.90
N VAL A 52 -50.00 -14.35 -39.92
CA VAL A 52 -50.87 -15.50 -39.60
C VAL A 52 -52.22 -15.02 -39.06
N GLY A 53 -52.23 -14.03 -38.18
CA GLY A 53 -53.45 -13.43 -37.64
C GLY A 53 -54.33 -12.84 -38.74
N TRP A 54 -53.73 -12.13 -39.71
CA TRP A 54 -54.44 -11.59 -40.88
C TRP A 54 -55.04 -12.71 -41.73
N VAL A 55 -54.28 -13.78 -42.01
CA VAL A 55 -54.79 -14.93 -42.77
C VAL A 55 -55.97 -15.59 -42.04
N LEU A 56 -55.88 -15.79 -40.72
CA LEU A 56 -56.97 -16.35 -39.93
C LEU A 56 -58.22 -15.46 -39.95
N VAL A 57 -58.07 -14.15 -39.74
CA VAL A 57 -59.20 -13.20 -39.80
C VAL A 57 -59.79 -13.15 -41.21
N SER A 58 -58.96 -13.17 -42.25
CA SER A 58 -59.39 -13.20 -43.65
C SER A 58 -60.19 -14.47 -43.94
N VAL A 59 -59.76 -15.64 -43.45
CA VAL A 59 -60.51 -16.88 -43.61
C VAL A 59 -61.85 -16.81 -42.89
N ILE A 60 -61.89 -16.35 -41.64
CA ILE A 60 -63.12 -16.26 -40.84
C ILE A 60 -64.13 -15.28 -41.46
N THR A 61 -63.66 -14.14 -41.98
CA THR A 61 -64.53 -13.09 -42.54
C THR A 61 -65.02 -13.42 -43.95
N ASN A 62 -64.19 -14.06 -44.79
CA ASN A 62 -64.53 -14.38 -46.17
C ASN A 62 -65.27 -15.72 -46.31
N TYR A 63 -65.01 -16.69 -45.43
CA TYR A 63 -65.64 -18.02 -45.46
C TYR A 63 -66.66 -18.21 -44.33
N ASN A 64 -67.41 -17.16 -43.99
CA ASN A 64 -68.55 -17.26 -43.08
C ASN A 64 -69.77 -17.83 -43.81
N SER A 65 -70.62 -18.61 -43.11
CA SER A 65 -71.79 -19.31 -43.65
C SER A 65 -72.80 -18.38 -44.35
N VAL A 66 -72.79 -17.09 -43.98
CA VAL A 66 -73.64 -16.04 -44.55
C VAL A 66 -73.09 -15.47 -45.88
N LYS A 67 -71.76 -15.38 -46.04
CA LYS A 67 -71.12 -14.77 -47.23
C LYS A 67 -70.72 -15.80 -48.30
N SER A 68 -70.42 -17.03 -47.91
CA SER A 68 -69.89 -18.07 -48.82
C SER A 68 -70.58 -19.42 -48.59
N PRO A 69 -71.80 -19.66 -49.12
CA PRO A 69 -72.58 -20.87 -48.88
C PRO A 69 -72.03 -22.15 -49.56
N ILE A 70 -71.09 -22.03 -50.50
CA ILE A 70 -70.45 -23.17 -51.19
C ILE A 70 -68.91 -22.98 -51.14
N SER A 71 -68.27 -23.39 -50.05
CA SER A 71 -66.84 -23.20 -49.79
C SER A 71 -65.91 -24.16 -50.56
N HIS A 72 -66.43 -25.30 -51.04
CA HIS A 72 -65.64 -26.41 -51.60
C HIS A 72 -65.34 -26.30 -53.10
N LYS A 73 -65.93 -25.32 -53.82
CA LYS A 73 -65.82 -25.22 -55.29
C LYS A 73 -64.41 -24.89 -55.81
N TYR A 74 -63.56 -24.26 -54.98
CA TYR A 74 -62.20 -23.83 -55.35
C TYR A 74 -61.11 -24.44 -54.43
N LEU A 75 -61.45 -25.45 -53.63
CA LEU A 75 -60.52 -26.22 -52.78
C LEU A 75 -59.72 -27.25 -53.60
N ASN A 76 -59.16 -26.83 -54.73
CA ASN A 76 -58.24 -27.69 -55.49
C ASN A 76 -56.86 -27.63 -54.84
N HIS A 77 -56.16 -28.78 -54.78
CA HIS A 77 -54.82 -28.96 -54.20
C HIS A 77 -53.88 -27.81 -54.58
N GLY A 78 -53.71 -26.87 -53.66
CA GLY A 78 -52.97 -25.64 -53.89
C GLY A 78 -51.48 -25.89 -53.72
N THR A 79 -50.85 -26.69 -54.57
CA THR A 79 -49.39 -26.95 -54.54
C THR A 79 -48.57 -25.67 -54.46
N LEU A 80 -49.04 -24.58 -55.08
CA LEU A 80 -48.43 -23.25 -54.97
C LEU A 80 -48.50 -22.69 -53.55
N ILE A 81 -49.64 -22.82 -52.87
CA ILE A 81 -49.83 -22.38 -51.48
C ILE A 81 -48.97 -23.25 -50.54
N GLU A 82 -48.89 -24.55 -50.81
CA GLU A 82 -48.01 -25.47 -50.08
C GLU A 82 -46.53 -25.10 -50.22
N LEU A 83 -46.11 -24.77 -51.43
CA LEU A 83 -44.76 -24.30 -51.72
C LEU A 83 -44.46 -22.96 -51.01
N VAL A 84 -45.39 -22.01 -51.06
CA VAL A 84 -45.20 -20.69 -50.43
C VAL A 84 -45.11 -20.81 -48.91
N TRP A 85 -45.98 -21.59 -48.27
CA TRP A 85 -45.94 -21.76 -46.81
C TRP A 85 -44.79 -22.63 -46.32
N THR A 86 -44.14 -23.44 -47.18
CA THR A 86 -42.99 -24.27 -46.79
C THR A 86 -41.68 -23.51 -46.95
N ILE A 87 -41.55 -22.71 -48.01
CA ILE A 87 -40.35 -21.89 -48.27
C ILE A 87 -40.28 -20.70 -47.29
N THR A 88 -41.41 -20.07 -46.97
CA THR A 88 -41.44 -18.85 -46.13
C THR A 88 -40.81 -19.08 -44.74
N PRO A 89 -41.16 -20.14 -43.98
CA PRO A 89 -40.51 -20.44 -42.70
C PRO A 89 -39.02 -20.76 -42.83
N ALA A 90 -38.61 -21.47 -43.90
CA ALA A 90 -37.21 -21.81 -44.13
C ALA A 90 -36.34 -20.56 -44.35
N LEU A 91 -36.82 -19.59 -45.12
CA LEU A 91 -36.12 -18.31 -45.32
C LEU A 91 -36.00 -17.50 -44.02
N ILE A 92 -37.06 -17.47 -43.22
CA ILE A 92 -37.06 -16.78 -41.91
C ILE A 92 -36.01 -17.39 -40.97
N LEU A 93 -35.90 -18.73 -40.92
CA LEU A 93 -34.90 -19.40 -40.09
C LEU A 93 -33.46 -19.07 -40.49
N ILE A 94 -33.18 -18.97 -41.79
CA ILE A 94 -31.85 -18.57 -42.30
C ILE A 94 -31.50 -17.14 -41.86
N LEU A 95 -32.46 -16.21 -41.91
CA LEU A 95 -32.26 -14.83 -41.47
C LEU A 95 -31.97 -14.71 -39.97
N ILE A 96 -32.53 -15.59 -39.14
CA ILE A 96 -32.26 -15.65 -37.70
C ILE A 96 -30.87 -16.28 -37.42
N ALA A 97 -30.46 -17.27 -38.21
CA ALA A 97 -29.22 -18.00 -38.00
C ALA A 97 -27.95 -17.13 -38.19
N PHE A 98 -27.96 -16.20 -39.15
CA PHE A 98 -26.79 -15.38 -39.48
C PHE A 98 -26.27 -14.51 -38.31
N PRO A 99 -27.09 -13.66 -37.64
CA PRO A 99 -26.64 -12.92 -36.46
C PRO A 99 -26.30 -13.84 -35.28
N SER A 100 -27.00 -14.97 -35.15
CA SER A 100 -26.75 -15.95 -34.08
C SER A 100 -25.35 -16.56 -34.15
N PHE A 101 -24.86 -16.93 -35.35
CA PHE A 101 -23.53 -17.52 -35.48
C PHE A 101 -22.42 -16.53 -35.16
N LYS A 102 -22.56 -15.27 -35.61
CA LYS A 102 -21.60 -14.21 -35.29
C LYS A 102 -21.46 -14.03 -33.77
N LEU A 103 -22.58 -14.02 -33.05
CA LEU A 103 -22.56 -13.90 -31.59
C LEU A 103 -21.96 -15.12 -30.91
N LEU A 104 -22.26 -16.33 -31.40
CA LEU A 104 -21.71 -17.58 -30.87
C LEU A 104 -20.16 -17.59 -30.95
N TYR A 105 -19.59 -17.13 -32.07
CA TYR A 105 -18.13 -17.00 -32.20
C TYR A 105 -17.53 -15.95 -31.25
N LEU A 106 -18.22 -14.82 -31.03
CA LEU A 106 -17.79 -13.80 -30.06
C LEU A 106 -17.88 -14.28 -28.60
N MET A 107 -18.74 -15.24 -28.32
CA MET A 107 -18.86 -15.87 -27.01
C MET A 107 -17.80 -16.96 -26.78
N ASP A 108 -17.24 -17.54 -27.84
CA ASP A 108 -16.21 -18.57 -27.79
C ASP A 108 -14.79 -17.99 -27.70
N GLU A 109 -14.58 -16.73 -28.14
CA GLU A 109 -13.34 -16.00 -27.85
C GLU A 109 -13.23 -15.69 -26.34
N VAL A 110 -12.58 -16.60 -25.61
CA VAL A 110 -12.17 -16.37 -24.22
C VAL A 110 -11.07 -15.31 -24.22
N SER A 111 -11.46 -14.06 -24.00
CA SER A 111 -10.52 -13.03 -23.56
C SER A 111 -9.90 -13.47 -22.24
N ASP A 112 -8.58 -13.69 -22.19
CA ASP A 112 -7.83 -14.03 -20.96
C ASP A 112 -8.21 -13.05 -19.83
N PRO A 113 -9.01 -13.47 -18.84
CA PRO A 113 -9.57 -12.54 -17.88
C PRO A 113 -8.53 -12.24 -16.79
N ALA A 114 -8.24 -10.96 -16.56
CA ALA A 114 -7.31 -10.53 -15.51
C ALA A 114 -7.83 -10.88 -14.09
N MET A 115 -9.17 -10.99 -13.91
CA MET A 115 -9.82 -11.36 -12.65
C MET A 115 -11.25 -11.87 -12.90
N SER A 116 -11.70 -12.88 -12.14
CA SER A 116 -13.09 -13.36 -12.12
C SER A 116 -13.67 -13.30 -10.70
N VAL A 117 -14.91 -12.80 -10.58
CA VAL A 117 -15.61 -12.66 -9.31
C VAL A 117 -16.86 -13.53 -9.32
N LEU A 118 -17.00 -14.38 -8.30
CA LEU A 118 -18.18 -15.24 -8.12
C LEU A 118 -19.09 -14.63 -7.05
N ALA A 119 -20.33 -14.34 -7.40
CA ALA A 119 -21.36 -13.87 -6.48
C ALA A 119 -22.53 -14.86 -6.44
N GLU A 120 -22.84 -15.37 -5.24
CA GLU A 120 -23.97 -16.27 -5.01
C GLU A 120 -25.18 -15.46 -4.49
N GLY A 121 -26.26 -15.46 -5.26
CA GLY A 121 -27.57 -14.96 -4.85
C GLY A 121 -28.47 -16.10 -4.35
N GLN A 122 -29.67 -15.77 -3.87
CA GLN A 122 -30.63 -16.77 -3.39
C GLN A 122 -31.11 -17.73 -4.50
N ASP A 123 -30.91 -17.37 -5.76
CA ASP A 123 -31.21 -18.16 -6.96
C ASP A 123 -29.99 -18.85 -7.59
N GLY A 124 -28.88 -18.99 -6.85
CA GLY A 124 -27.70 -19.78 -7.27
C GLY A 124 -26.44 -18.96 -7.63
N PRO A 125 -25.32 -19.65 -7.96
CA PRO A 125 -24.04 -19.02 -8.28
C PRO A 125 -24.04 -18.39 -9.68
N LYS A 126 -23.73 -17.09 -9.77
CA LYS A 126 -23.43 -16.40 -11.03
C LYS A 126 -21.96 -15.94 -11.05
N SER A 127 -21.30 -16.12 -12.19
CA SER A 127 -19.89 -15.75 -12.40
C SER A 127 -19.80 -14.50 -13.27
N TYR A 128 -19.11 -13.46 -12.78
CA TYR A 128 -18.87 -12.23 -13.52
C TYR A 128 -17.39 -12.16 -13.96
N ILE A 129 -17.17 -11.71 -15.19
CA ILE A 129 -15.85 -11.61 -15.83
C ILE A 129 -15.56 -10.14 -16.12
N LEU A 130 -14.45 -9.59 -15.59
CA LEU A 130 -14.04 -8.21 -15.80
C LEU A 130 -12.93 -8.13 -16.85
N ASN A 131 -13.24 -7.60 -18.03
CA ASN A 131 -12.35 -7.62 -19.20
C ASN A 131 -11.61 -6.31 -19.53
N LYS A 132 -11.75 -5.25 -18.71
CA LYS A 132 -11.02 -3.99 -18.93
C LYS A 132 -10.78 -3.24 -17.62
N ILE A 133 -9.52 -3.21 -17.16
CA ILE A 133 -9.06 -2.25 -16.16
C ILE A 133 -8.31 -1.15 -16.91
N LYS A 134 -9.01 -0.07 -17.27
CA LYS A 134 -8.35 1.20 -17.61
C LYS A 134 -8.22 2.00 -16.32
N TYR A 135 -6.97 2.31 -15.95
CA TYR A 135 -6.58 3.11 -14.79
C TYR A 135 -7.61 4.20 -14.46
N THR A 136 -8.42 3.94 -13.44
CA THR A 136 -9.25 4.93 -12.78
C THR A 136 -8.92 4.81 -11.30
N ILE A 137 -8.31 5.85 -10.76
CA ILE A 137 -7.99 5.97 -9.34
C ILE A 137 -9.32 6.11 -8.61
N ILE A 138 -9.79 5.03 -7.99
CA ILE A 138 -10.90 5.07 -7.04
C ILE A 138 -10.30 5.31 -5.67
N THR A 139 -10.39 6.55 -5.19
CA THR A 139 -10.06 6.91 -3.81
C THR A 139 -11.16 6.40 -2.88
N ASN A 140 -10.75 5.53 -1.97
CA ASN A 140 -11.36 5.19 -0.68
C ASN A 140 -12.76 4.57 -0.67
N LEU A 141 -12.78 3.27 -0.36
CA LEU A 141 -13.96 2.57 0.10
C LEU A 141 -13.59 1.77 1.37
N VAL A 142 -14.24 2.08 2.49
CA VAL A 142 -14.00 1.48 3.81
C VAL A 142 -15.14 0.49 4.10
N LEU A 143 -14.83 -0.80 4.22
CA LEU A 143 -15.77 -1.80 4.74
C LEU A 143 -15.41 -2.19 6.18
N PHE A 144 -16.29 -1.85 7.13
CA PHE A 144 -16.30 -2.44 8.46
C PHE A 144 -17.33 -3.58 8.51
N GLY A 145 -16.83 -4.81 8.65
CA GLY A 145 -17.67 -5.97 8.96
C GLY A 145 -17.91 -6.06 10.47
N GLN A 146 -19.04 -5.52 10.94
CA GLN A 146 -19.97 -6.18 11.88
C GLN A 146 -21.20 -5.28 12.11
N ARG A 147 -22.37 -5.82 11.73
CA ARG A 147 -23.75 -5.27 11.82
C ARG A 147 -24.12 -4.15 10.84
N ASN A 148 -24.71 -4.58 9.71
CA ASN A 148 -25.79 -3.98 8.93
C ASN A 148 -25.95 -2.45 8.90
N TYR A 149 -25.04 -1.69 8.29
CA TYR A 149 -25.36 -0.39 7.65
C TYR A 149 -24.33 -0.11 6.53
N ILE A 150 -24.79 0.33 5.35
CA ILE A 150 -23.96 0.83 4.24
C ILE A 150 -24.21 2.34 4.13
N LEU A 151 -23.15 3.15 4.04
CA LEU A 151 -23.19 4.60 3.85
C LEU A 151 -22.62 4.94 2.47
N PHE A 152 -23.38 5.66 1.64
CA PHE A 152 -22.92 6.20 0.36
C PHE A 152 -22.58 7.68 0.51
N LEU A 153 -21.41 8.10 0.01
CA LEU A 153 -21.04 9.50 -0.18
C LEU A 153 -20.98 9.76 -1.69
N ASN A 154 -21.73 10.74 -2.18
CA ASN A 154 -21.69 11.15 -3.58
C ASN A 154 -21.00 12.51 -3.74
N ASN A 155 -20.43 12.80 -4.92
CA ASN A 155 -19.55 13.97 -5.21
C ASN A 155 -20.22 15.36 -5.14
N LYS A 156 -21.41 15.46 -4.53
CA LYS A 156 -22.04 16.68 -4.04
C LYS A 156 -22.62 16.34 -2.68
N ASN A 157 -22.10 16.96 -1.62
CA ASN A 157 -22.38 16.68 -0.20
C ASN A 157 -23.88 16.75 0.19
N THR A 158 -24.65 15.69 -0.06
CA THR A 158 -25.98 15.47 0.51
C THR A 158 -26.14 14.02 0.97
N ILE A 159 -26.58 13.83 2.21
CA ILE A 159 -26.79 12.53 2.88
C ILE A 159 -28.26 12.14 2.71
N ASN A 160 -28.55 11.03 2.02
CA ASN A 160 -29.87 10.41 2.05
C ASN A 160 -29.83 9.14 2.91
N TYR A 161 -30.70 9.08 3.93
CA TYR A 161 -30.95 7.87 4.71
C TYR A 161 -32.01 7.02 4.02
N LEU A 162 -31.66 5.82 3.59
CA LEU A 162 -32.64 4.81 3.21
C LEU A 162 -33.20 4.16 4.48
N HIS A 163 -34.40 4.58 4.88
CA HIS A 163 -35.20 3.92 5.89
C HIS A 163 -36.17 2.94 5.22
N GLY A 164 -36.14 1.67 5.63
CA GLY A 164 -37.25 0.75 5.42
C GLY A 164 -37.18 -0.12 4.16
N ARG A 165 -36.41 -1.21 4.21
CA ARG A 165 -36.85 -2.60 3.94
C ARG A 165 -35.65 -3.53 4.18
N LYS A 166 -35.90 -4.61 4.94
CA LYS A 166 -34.89 -5.61 5.31
C LYS A 166 -34.39 -6.35 4.06
N PHE A 167 -33.38 -5.86 3.38
CA PHE A 167 -32.65 -6.65 2.39
C PHE A 167 -31.71 -7.62 3.12
N HIS A 168 -32.05 -8.92 3.09
CA HIS A 168 -31.19 -9.99 3.56
C HIS A 168 -30.29 -10.48 2.43
N THR A 169 -29.36 -9.65 1.95
CA THR A 169 -28.21 -10.17 1.22
C THR A 169 -27.24 -10.73 2.25
N ARG A 170 -27.32 -12.05 2.50
CA ARG A 170 -26.20 -12.76 3.13
C ARG A 170 -25.04 -12.75 2.14
N MET A 171 -24.20 -11.73 2.19
CA MET A 171 -22.80 -11.93 1.82
C MET A 171 -22.21 -12.89 2.86
N LYS A 172 -22.27 -14.19 2.60
CA LYS A 172 -21.10 -14.98 2.93
C LYS A 172 -20.04 -14.43 1.99
N ALA A 173 -19.23 -13.49 2.48
CA ALA A 173 -17.89 -13.35 1.94
C ALA A 173 -17.38 -14.78 1.89
N ALA A 174 -17.25 -15.32 0.69
CA ALA A 174 -16.64 -16.62 0.55
C ALA A 174 -15.34 -16.48 1.33
N SER A 175 -15.10 -17.40 2.26
CA SER A 175 -13.89 -17.49 3.07
C SER A 175 -12.65 -17.79 2.20
N ARG A 176 -12.51 -17.07 1.08
CA ARG A 176 -11.89 -17.45 -0.20
C ARG A 176 -11.19 -16.27 -0.89
N ILE A 177 -10.90 -15.20 -0.16
CA ILE A 177 -10.01 -14.14 -0.62
C ILE A 177 -8.73 -14.32 0.21
N GLY A 178 -7.63 -14.71 -0.46
CA GLY A 178 -6.31 -14.70 0.17
C GLY A 178 -5.91 -13.26 0.55
N PRO A 179 -4.81 -13.05 1.28
CA PRO A 179 -4.33 -11.70 1.55
C PRO A 179 -3.99 -11.00 0.21
N HIS A 180 -4.67 -9.89 -0.07
CA HIS A 180 -4.39 -8.99 -1.20
C HIS A 180 -4.05 -7.60 -0.67
N SER A 181 -3.48 -6.74 -1.52
CA SER A 181 -3.25 -5.33 -1.16
C SER A 181 -4.58 -4.60 -0.90
N SER A 182 -4.55 -3.56 -0.07
CA SER A 182 -5.70 -2.69 0.20
C SER A 182 -6.31 -2.11 -1.07
N GLU A 183 -5.49 -1.87 -2.09
CA GLU A 183 -5.88 -1.39 -3.42
C GLU A 183 -6.74 -2.42 -4.17
N VAL A 184 -6.33 -3.70 -4.19
CA VAL A 184 -7.09 -4.78 -4.85
C VAL A 184 -8.41 -5.04 -4.12
N LEU A 185 -8.41 -5.01 -2.79
CA LEU A 185 -9.64 -5.11 -2.00
C LEU A 185 -10.58 -3.93 -2.25
N SER A 186 -10.05 -2.71 -2.38
CA SER A 186 -10.85 -1.51 -2.68
C SER A 186 -11.47 -1.54 -4.07
N VAL A 187 -10.77 -2.12 -5.06
CA VAL A 187 -11.28 -2.29 -6.44
C VAL A 187 -12.33 -3.40 -6.52
N ILE A 188 -12.14 -4.53 -5.82
CA ILE A 188 -13.12 -5.63 -5.77
C ILE A 188 -14.43 -5.14 -5.14
N VAL A 189 -14.33 -4.40 -4.02
CA VAL A 189 -15.51 -3.86 -3.34
C VAL A 189 -16.12 -2.69 -4.12
N GLY A 190 -15.29 -1.84 -4.74
CA GLY A 190 -15.74 -0.77 -5.62
C GLY A 190 -16.45 -1.26 -6.88
N SER A 191 -16.04 -2.39 -7.46
CA SER A 191 -16.67 -3.00 -8.63
C SER A 191 -17.99 -3.71 -8.27
N LEU A 192 -18.02 -4.40 -7.12
CA LEU A 192 -19.25 -5.03 -6.60
C LEU A 192 -20.33 -4.03 -6.15
N LEU A 193 -19.93 -2.81 -5.76
CA LEU A 193 -20.85 -1.71 -5.43
C LEU A 193 -21.16 -0.81 -6.64
N GLY A 194 -20.31 -0.84 -7.68
CA GLY A 194 -20.52 -0.12 -8.94
C GLY A 194 -21.71 -0.66 -9.74
N ASP A 195 -21.97 -1.97 -9.68
CA ASP A 195 -23.15 -2.60 -10.31
C ASP A 195 -24.48 -2.26 -9.59
N CYS A 196 -24.44 -1.53 -8.46
CA CYS A 196 -25.63 -0.95 -7.83
C CYS A 196 -25.88 0.52 -8.20
N LEU A 197 -25.01 1.14 -9.01
CA LEU A 197 -25.09 2.56 -9.36
C LEU A 197 -24.80 2.78 -10.85
N SER A 198 -25.80 2.53 -11.68
CA SER A 198 -25.84 2.97 -13.07
C SER A 198 -25.98 4.50 -13.11
N PHE A 199 -24.87 5.22 -13.37
CA PHE A 199 -24.93 6.61 -13.83
C PHE A 199 -24.88 6.60 -15.37
N SER A 200 -26.03 6.89 -15.97
CA SER A 200 -26.19 7.07 -17.41
C SER A 200 -25.33 8.25 -17.90
N ILE A 201 -24.35 7.97 -18.76
CA ILE A 201 -23.58 8.99 -19.49
C ILE A 201 -24.35 9.32 -20.77
N VAL A 202 -25.13 10.40 -20.75
CA VAL A 202 -25.53 11.07 -21.98
C VAL A 202 -24.32 11.81 -22.54
N THR A 203 -23.94 11.44 -23.76
CA THR A 203 -22.72 11.88 -24.43
C THR A 203 -22.89 13.20 -25.18
N LYS A 204 -21.81 14.00 -25.14
CA LYS A 204 -21.22 14.82 -26.23
C LYS A 204 -22.02 15.99 -26.83
N ARG A 205 -21.45 17.19 -26.66
CA ARG A 205 -20.80 18.10 -27.65
C ARG A 205 -20.75 19.50 -26.99
N THR A 206 -19.66 20.27 -26.96
CA THR A 206 -18.53 20.42 -27.89
C THR A 206 -17.31 20.98 -27.15
N LEU A 207 -16.13 20.54 -27.57
CA LEU A 207 -14.81 20.96 -27.11
C LEU A 207 -14.48 22.42 -27.44
N HIS A 208 -13.76 23.09 -26.54
CA HIS A 208 -12.51 23.77 -26.89
C HIS A 208 -11.46 23.63 -25.78
N SER A 209 -10.23 23.41 -26.23
CA SER A 209 -9.03 22.95 -25.53
C SER A 209 -8.07 24.10 -25.17
N ILE A 210 -7.19 23.90 -24.17
CA ILE A 210 -5.72 24.13 -24.19
C ILE A 210 -5.09 23.67 -22.85
N PRO A 211 -3.81 23.20 -22.80
CA PRO A 211 -3.34 22.14 -21.89
C PRO A 211 -2.31 22.60 -20.84
N VAL A 212 -2.02 21.75 -19.83
CA VAL A 212 -0.80 21.88 -19.01
C VAL A 212 0.00 20.58 -19.01
N LYS A 213 1.28 20.73 -19.38
CA LYS A 213 2.32 19.71 -19.57
C LYS A 213 2.76 19.09 -18.24
N TYR A 214 2.98 17.78 -18.24
CA TYR A 214 3.91 17.13 -17.32
C TYR A 214 5.33 17.22 -17.90
N SER A 215 6.29 17.74 -17.13
CA SER A 215 7.72 17.51 -17.38
C SER A 215 8.24 16.48 -16.37
N SER A 216 8.68 15.37 -16.92
CA SER A 216 9.50 14.34 -16.28
C SER A 216 10.80 14.92 -15.71
N ASN A 217 11.23 14.42 -14.55
CA ASN A 217 12.54 13.76 -14.42
C ASN A 217 12.69 13.15 -13.03
N SER A 218 12.56 11.83 -12.99
CA SER A 218 13.08 10.94 -11.95
C SER A 218 14.53 10.56 -12.31
N SER A 219 15.43 10.62 -11.33
CA SER A 219 16.71 9.92 -11.41
C SER A 219 17.03 9.30 -10.05
N LEU A 220 16.98 7.98 -10.04
CA LEU A 220 17.37 7.02 -9.00
C LEU A 220 18.89 6.98 -8.75
N ALA A 221 19.28 6.75 -7.49
CA ALA A 221 20.30 5.79 -7.00
C ALA A 221 20.55 6.08 -5.50
N ALA A 222 20.80 5.17 -4.55
CA ALA A 222 20.81 3.70 -4.44
C ALA A 222 21.11 3.34 -2.95
N GLY A 223 20.83 2.10 -2.53
CA GLY A 223 21.32 1.50 -1.27
C GLY A 223 20.22 0.86 -0.42
N GLY A 224 20.13 -0.47 -0.42
CA GLY A 224 19.10 -1.25 0.28
C GLY A 224 19.39 -1.55 1.74
N ASP A 225 18.31 -1.69 2.52
CA ASP A 225 18.08 -2.66 3.60
C ASP A 225 16.63 -2.52 4.09
N ASN A 226 15.79 -3.54 3.85
CA ASN A 226 14.35 -3.64 4.17
C ASN A 226 13.44 -2.57 3.51
N PRO A 227 12.16 -2.83 3.15
CA PRO A 227 11.22 -1.73 2.99
C PRO A 227 10.85 -1.28 4.40
N VAL A 228 11.82 -0.75 5.15
CA VAL A 228 11.51 0.27 6.14
C VAL A 228 10.83 1.33 5.31
N CYS A 229 9.52 1.50 5.51
CA CYS A 229 8.77 2.56 4.88
C CYS A 229 9.55 3.86 5.15
N LEU A 230 10.30 4.31 4.14
CA LEU A 230 11.28 5.36 4.28
C LEU A 230 10.49 6.59 4.74
N LEU A 231 10.96 7.22 5.81
CA LEU A 231 10.29 8.41 6.32
C LEU A 231 10.19 9.43 5.19
N ASN A 232 9.00 10.01 5.02
CA ASN A 232 8.81 11.05 4.02
C ASN A 232 9.74 12.23 4.37
N PRO A 233 10.49 12.79 3.40
CA PRO A 233 11.48 13.82 3.69
C PRO A 233 10.85 15.09 4.29
N PHE A 234 9.69 15.53 3.79
CA PHE A 234 8.95 16.66 4.38
C PHE A 234 8.49 16.36 5.80
N TRP A 235 8.10 15.11 6.09
CA TRP A 235 7.79 14.71 7.47
C TRP A 235 9.02 14.81 8.38
N VAL A 236 10.20 14.36 7.92
CA VAL A 236 11.44 14.49 8.70
C VAL A 236 11.77 15.95 8.96
N THR A 237 11.59 16.81 7.95
CA THR A 237 11.76 18.26 8.10
C THR A 237 10.78 18.85 9.11
N GLY A 238 9.49 18.53 9.03
CA GLY A 238 8.49 19.03 9.97
C GLY A 238 8.72 18.54 11.40
N PHE A 239 9.10 17.27 11.56
CA PHE A 239 9.45 16.72 12.86
C PHE A 239 10.73 17.33 13.43
N ALA A 240 11.71 17.63 12.57
CA ALA A 240 12.91 18.37 12.97
C ALA A 240 12.57 19.82 13.38
N ASP A 241 11.68 20.49 12.65
CA ASP A 241 11.16 21.82 13.03
C ASP A 241 10.56 21.84 14.44
N ALA A 242 9.94 20.74 14.87
CA ALA A 242 9.50 20.55 16.25
C ALA A 242 10.69 20.24 17.18
N GLU A 243 11.32 19.07 17.02
CA GLU A 243 12.12 18.44 18.08
C GLU A 243 13.66 18.60 17.92
N SER A 244 14.16 19.04 16.76
CA SER A 244 15.60 19.09 16.51
C SER A 244 16.29 20.34 17.04
N SER A 245 17.61 20.27 17.19
CA SER A 245 18.47 21.41 17.50
C SER A 245 19.73 21.42 16.62
N PHE A 246 20.09 22.61 16.12
CA PHE A 246 21.36 22.87 15.44
C PHE A 246 22.30 23.57 16.43
N ILE A 247 23.36 22.87 16.83
CA ILE A 247 24.21 23.29 17.95
C ILE A 247 25.64 23.46 17.44
N ILE A 248 26.28 24.57 17.82
CA ILE A 248 27.73 24.73 17.70
C ILE A 248 28.31 24.75 19.11
N SER A 249 29.09 23.72 19.43
CA SER A 249 29.82 23.56 20.68
C SER A 249 31.20 24.18 20.54
N ILE A 250 31.51 25.16 21.40
CA ILE A 250 32.82 25.80 21.48
C ILE A 250 33.37 25.57 22.89
N THR A 251 34.50 24.89 22.99
CA THR A 251 35.10 24.49 24.28
C THR A 251 36.58 24.82 24.31
N LYS A 252 37.11 25.26 25.46
CA LYS A 252 38.56 25.45 25.65
C LYS A 252 39.30 24.13 25.37
N SER A 253 40.43 24.22 24.68
CA SER A 253 41.24 23.06 24.31
C SER A 253 42.72 23.45 24.31
N ASN A 254 43.51 22.73 25.09
CA ASN A 254 44.96 22.97 25.19
C ASN A 254 45.72 22.47 23.94
N ASP A 255 45.10 21.61 23.14
CA ASP A 255 45.72 20.93 22.00
C ASP A 255 45.54 21.71 20.68
N ARG A 256 44.94 22.90 20.73
CA ARG A 256 44.63 23.72 19.54
C ARG A 256 45.41 25.02 19.61
N SER A 257 45.99 25.43 18.48
CA SER A 257 46.71 26.70 18.33
C SER A 257 45.85 27.93 18.65
N SER A 258 44.53 27.83 18.46
CA SER A 258 43.56 28.87 18.81
C SER A 258 43.12 28.83 20.28
N GLY A 259 43.47 27.81 21.06
CA GLY A 259 42.99 27.58 22.43
C GLY A 259 41.53 27.09 22.53
N TRP A 260 40.83 26.93 21.41
CA TRP A 260 39.41 26.58 21.37
C TRP A 260 39.11 25.52 20.31
N SER A 261 38.19 24.61 20.65
CA SER A 261 37.65 23.59 19.75
C SER A 261 36.22 23.93 19.37
N VAL A 262 35.94 23.98 18.07
CA VAL A 262 34.59 24.22 17.51
C VAL A 262 34.04 22.92 16.92
N LYS A 263 32.85 22.51 17.34
CA LYS A 263 32.18 21.29 16.86
C LYS A 263 30.71 21.53 16.54
N PRO A 264 30.27 21.28 15.29
CA PRO A 264 28.86 21.34 14.92
C PRO A 264 28.17 20.03 15.30
N ILE A 265 26.93 20.13 15.77
CA ILE A 265 26.11 19.02 16.22
C ILE A 265 24.67 19.26 15.74
N PHE A 266 24.11 18.29 15.02
CA PHE A 266 22.67 18.18 14.82
C PHE A 266 22.13 17.13 15.79
N ALA A 267 21.07 17.45 16.52
CA ALA A 267 20.50 16.52 17.50
C ALA A 267 18.96 16.54 17.48
N ILE A 268 18.35 15.39 17.77
CA ILE A 268 16.94 15.22 18.10
C ILE A 268 16.88 14.43 19.39
N GLU A 269 16.28 15.03 20.42
CA GLU A 269 16.16 14.44 21.75
C GLU A 269 14.69 14.15 22.05
N LEU A 270 14.38 12.88 22.36
CA LEU A 270 13.03 12.42 22.67
C LEU A 270 13.02 11.63 23.99
N HIS A 271 11.83 11.36 24.49
CA HIS A 271 11.64 10.40 25.58
C HIS A 271 11.97 8.96 25.11
N GLY A 272 12.46 8.09 26.00
CA GLY A 272 12.94 6.74 25.67
C GLY A 272 11.95 5.86 24.90
N LYS A 273 10.65 6.06 25.13
CA LYS A 273 9.54 5.38 24.44
C LYS A 273 9.58 5.51 22.90
N ASP A 274 10.19 6.57 22.38
CA ASP A 274 10.28 6.86 20.94
C ASP A 274 11.64 6.45 20.33
N ILE A 275 12.41 5.58 21.01
CA ILE A 275 13.69 5.06 20.49
C ILE A 275 13.55 4.39 19.11
N ALA A 276 12.43 3.72 18.85
CA ALA A 276 12.16 3.12 17.54
C ALA A 276 12.04 4.18 16.43
N LEU A 277 11.47 5.35 16.75
CA LEU A 277 11.38 6.47 15.81
C LEU A 277 12.76 7.04 15.48
N LEU A 278 13.61 7.24 16.50
CA LEU A 278 14.98 7.71 16.29
C LEU A 278 15.82 6.73 15.47
N ASN A 279 15.62 5.42 15.63
CA ASN A 279 16.26 4.41 14.78
C ASN A 279 15.83 4.56 13.31
N ARG A 280 14.55 4.83 13.04
CA ARG A 280 14.07 5.11 11.68
C ARG A 280 14.64 6.40 11.11
N ILE A 281 14.80 7.45 11.92
CA ILE A 281 15.45 8.71 11.51
C ILE A 281 16.94 8.48 11.22
N LYS A 282 17.64 7.69 12.03
CA LYS A 282 19.03 7.28 11.78
C LYS A 282 19.16 6.53 10.46
N LEU A 283 18.23 5.60 10.17
CA LEU A 283 18.19 4.89 8.88
C LEU A 283 17.90 5.85 7.71
N PHE A 284 16.98 6.81 7.89
CA PHE A 284 16.65 7.81 6.87
C PHE A 284 17.85 8.66 6.47
N PHE A 285 18.62 9.17 7.45
CA PHE A 285 19.82 9.96 7.16
C PHE A 285 21.05 9.09 6.81
N GLY A 286 21.06 7.81 7.19
CA GLY A 286 22.21 6.92 7.01
C GLY A 286 23.45 7.29 7.85
N VAL A 287 23.34 8.31 8.71
CA VAL A 287 24.42 8.82 9.57
C VAL A 287 23.91 9.13 10.97
N GLY A 288 24.83 9.25 11.93
CA GLY A 288 24.52 9.64 13.31
C GLY A 288 24.48 8.47 14.28
N ASN A 289 24.45 8.81 15.56
CA ASN A 289 24.45 7.88 16.67
C ASN A 289 23.26 8.13 17.58
N ILE A 290 22.78 7.08 18.23
CA ILE A 290 21.72 7.15 19.23
C ILE A 290 22.36 6.89 20.58
N ILE A 291 22.11 7.77 21.54
CA ILE A 291 22.61 7.68 22.92
C ILE A 291 21.40 7.63 23.83
N THR A 292 21.34 6.66 24.72
CA THR A 292 20.30 6.55 25.76
C THR A 292 20.84 7.03 27.10
N SER A 293 19.99 7.66 27.91
CA SER A 293 20.35 8.02 29.29
C SER A 293 20.48 6.76 30.15
N LYS A 294 21.24 6.82 31.26
CA LYS A 294 21.43 5.67 32.18
C LYS A 294 20.12 5.10 32.74
N ARG A 295 19.04 5.89 32.77
CA ARG A 295 17.71 5.49 33.23
C ARG A 295 16.71 5.25 32.08
N ASN A 296 17.17 5.29 30.81
CA ASN A 296 16.36 5.21 29.60
C ASN A 296 15.19 6.21 29.50
N ASP A 297 15.22 7.28 30.30
CA ASP A 297 14.17 8.31 30.32
C ASP A 297 14.20 9.17 29.04
N HIS A 298 15.42 9.43 28.54
CA HIS A 298 15.67 10.23 27.35
C HIS A 298 16.60 9.50 26.40
N VAL A 299 16.37 9.71 25.10
CA VAL A 299 17.15 9.17 24.01
C VAL A 299 17.47 10.28 23.00
N ILE A 300 18.73 10.34 22.60
CA ILE A 300 19.26 11.41 21.75
C ILE A 300 19.82 10.80 20.47
N TYR A 301 19.24 11.14 19.33
CA TYR A 301 19.88 10.98 18.03
C TYR A 301 20.78 12.19 17.78
N SER A 302 22.05 11.97 17.45
CA SER A 302 22.97 13.07 17.13
C SER A 302 23.95 12.76 16.01
N VAL A 303 24.24 13.77 15.19
CA VAL A 303 25.30 13.77 14.17
C VAL A 303 26.33 14.81 14.60
N LYS A 304 27.54 14.36 14.94
CA LYS A 304 28.65 15.23 15.41
C LYS A 304 29.82 15.33 14.43
N SER A 305 29.83 14.49 13.40
CA SER A 305 30.87 14.51 12.35
C SER A 305 30.60 15.68 11.41
N THR A 306 31.51 16.66 11.36
CA THR A 306 31.41 17.81 10.43
C THR A 306 31.25 17.35 8.98
N LYS A 307 31.97 16.28 8.58
CA LYS A 307 31.86 15.71 7.22
C LYS A 307 30.44 15.23 6.93
N ASN A 308 29.84 14.47 7.86
CA ASN A 308 28.49 13.92 7.67
C ASN A 308 27.41 15.01 7.75
N ILE A 309 27.61 16.02 8.60
CA ILE A 309 26.72 17.20 8.63
C ILE A 309 26.74 17.90 7.27
N TYR A 310 27.93 18.15 6.72
CA TYR A 310 28.10 18.84 5.44
C TYR A 310 27.59 18.02 4.26
N SER A 311 27.82 16.70 4.23
CA SER A 311 27.43 15.85 3.10
C SER A 311 25.97 15.38 3.12
N THR A 312 25.32 15.40 4.28
CA THR A 312 24.01 14.74 4.47
C THR A 312 22.96 15.65 5.10
N ILE A 313 23.26 16.27 6.25
CA ILE A 313 22.28 17.06 7.01
C ILE A 313 21.98 18.38 6.31
N ILE A 314 23.03 19.14 5.92
CA ILE A 314 22.86 20.42 5.23
C ILE A 314 22.12 20.26 3.89
N PRO A 315 22.50 19.32 2.99
CA PRO A 315 21.78 19.12 1.73
C PRO A 315 20.30 18.75 1.91
N HIS A 316 19.95 18.01 2.97
CA HIS A 316 18.55 17.70 3.26
C HIS A 316 17.74 18.96 3.55
N PHE A 317 18.20 19.82 4.47
CA PHE A 317 17.47 21.03 4.87
C PHE A 317 17.58 22.17 3.85
N ILE A 318 18.54 22.13 2.90
CA ILE A 318 18.51 22.99 1.70
C ILE A 318 17.38 22.55 0.76
N LYS A 319 17.22 21.24 0.55
CA LYS A 319 16.22 20.68 -0.37
C LYS A 319 14.80 20.73 0.21
N TYR A 320 14.68 20.54 1.52
CA TYR A 320 13.43 20.54 2.28
C TYR A 320 13.58 21.56 3.43
N PRO A 321 13.30 22.85 3.16
CA PRO A 321 13.56 23.93 4.11
C PRO A 321 12.63 23.85 5.33
N LEU A 322 13.17 24.29 6.47
CA LEU A 322 12.42 24.46 7.71
C LEU A 322 11.50 25.68 7.59
N LEU A 323 10.35 25.63 8.26
CA LEU A 323 9.33 26.69 8.19
C LEU A 323 9.22 27.51 9.47
N THR A 324 9.81 27.05 10.58
CA THR A 324 9.87 27.83 11.82
C THR A 324 11.07 28.78 11.82
N GLN A 325 11.20 29.61 12.85
CA GLN A 325 12.40 30.42 13.12
C GLN A 325 13.69 29.58 13.26
N LYS A 326 13.58 28.24 13.37
CA LYS A 326 14.71 27.31 13.29
C LYS A 326 15.41 27.33 11.93
N GLN A 327 14.75 27.79 10.86
CA GLN A 327 15.40 28.02 9.57
C GLN A 327 16.54 29.03 9.67
N VAL A 328 16.38 30.09 10.48
CA VAL A 328 17.44 31.09 10.71
C VAL A 328 18.61 30.46 11.46
N ASP A 329 18.33 29.61 12.45
CA ASP A 329 19.37 28.85 13.15
C ASP A 329 20.11 27.88 12.22
N PHE A 330 19.39 27.25 11.29
CA PHE A 330 19.97 26.38 10.27
C PHE A 330 20.91 27.14 9.31
N GLU A 331 20.54 28.32 8.83
CA GLU A 331 21.41 29.11 7.95
C GLU A 331 22.70 29.55 8.67
N LEU A 332 22.59 30.05 9.91
CA LEU A 332 23.76 30.38 10.72
C LEU A 332 24.66 29.14 10.95
N PHE A 333 24.03 28.00 11.27
CA PHE A 333 24.73 26.73 11.45
C PHE A 333 25.45 26.28 10.18
N LYS A 334 24.81 26.38 9.02
CA LYS A 334 25.38 26.05 7.71
C LYS A 334 26.59 26.92 7.41
N THR A 335 26.49 28.24 7.57
CA THR A 335 27.63 29.16 7.37
C THR A 335 28.80 28.81 8.28
N ILE A 336 28.56 28.50 9.56
CA ILE A 336 29.62 28.07 10.48
C ILE A 336 30.25 26.75 10.02
N VAL A 337 29.47 25.77 9.58
CA VAL A 337 29.98 24.49 9.06
C VAL A 337 30.85 24.70 7.81
N GLU A 338 30.47 25.60 6.91
CA GLU A 338 31.27 25.95 5.74
C GLU A 338 32.64 26.55 6.13
N LEU A 339 32.67 27.45 7.12
CA LEU A 339 33.92 27.99 7.67
C LEU A 339 34.79 26.88 8.30
N ILE A 340 34.15 25.89 8.95
CA ILE A 340 34.88 24.74 9.51
C ILE A 340 35.49 23.88 8.40
N ILE A 341 34.75 23.59 7.33
CA ILE A 341 35.22 22.80 6.17
C ILE A 341 36.40 23.50 5.47
N LYS A 342 36.35 24.82 5.34
CA LYS A 342 37.45 25.65 4.82
C LYS A 342 38.64 25.78 5.77
N LYS A 343 38.56 25.18 6.96
CA LYS A 343 39.56 25.25 8.05
C LYS A 343 39.78 26.67 8.62
N GLU A 344 38.89 27.62 8.32
CA GLU A 344 38.99 29.00 8.82
C GLU A 344 38.83 29.08 10.34
N HIS A 345 38.11 28.13 10.95
CA HIS A 345 37.98 27.97 12.41
C HIS A 345 39.30 27.78 13.17
N LEU A 346 40.41 27.49 12.48
CA LEU A 346 41.75 27.37 13.07
C LEU A 346 42.48 28.71 13.16
N THR A 347 41.99 29.73 12.45
CA THR A 347 42.54 31.09 12.46
C THR A 347 41.83 31.94 13.52
N LYS A 348 42.52 32.96 14.04
CA LYS A 348 41.93 33.88 15.03
C LYS A 348 40.73 34.64 14.45
N GLU A 349 40.85 35.14 13.22
CA GLU A 349 39.79 35.87 12.51
C GLU A 349 38.58 34.98 12.24
N GLY A 350 38.79 33.78 11.69
CA GLY A 350 37.70 32.83 11.44
C GLY A 350 37.02 32.35 12.71
N LEU A 351 37.76 32.20 13.82
CA LEU A 351 37.17 31.87 15.12
C LEU A 351 36.28 33.00 15.65
N ILE A 352 36.73 34.26 15.57
CA ILE A 352 35.92 35.42 15.98
C ILE A 352 34.62 35.47 15.17
N LYS A 353 34.71 35.31 13.84
CA LYS A 353 33.53 35.26 12.96
C LYS A 353 32.55 34.15 13.31
N ILE A 354 33.05 32.96 13.68
CA ILE A 354 32.20 31.86 14.15
C ILE A 354 31.50 32.23 15.46
N ILE A 355 32.17 32.95 16.36
CA ILE A 355 31.59 33.35 17.64
C ILE A 355 30.53 34.45 17.47
N GLU A 356 30.74 35.41 16.56
CA GLU A 356 29.73 36.40 16.16
C GLU A 356 28.45 35.72 15.63
N LEU A 357 28.60 34.73 14.73
CA LEU A 357 27.47 33.93 14.23
C LEU A 357 26.83 33.09 15.34
N ARG A 358 27.64 32.53 16.26
CA ARG A 358 27.19 31.71 17.38
C ARG A 358 26.44 32.52 18.44
N ALA A 359 26.79 33.79 18.62
CA ALA A 359 26.11 34.71 19.52
C ALA A 359 24.65 34.92 19.11
N SER A 360 24.36 34.78 17.82
CA SER A 360 23.00 34.86 17.28
C SER A 360 22.31 33.51 17.15
N LEU A 361 22.95 32.38 17.46
CA LEU A 361 22.38 31.04 17.33
C LEU A 361 21.76 30.56 18.66
N ASN A 362 20.54 29.99 18.60
CA ASN A 362 19.82 29.48 19.78
C ASN A 362 19.73 30.53 20.92
N ARG A 363 20.39 30.27 22.07
CA ARG A 363 20.41 31.13 23.26
C ARG A 363 21.63 32.08 23.31
N GLY A 364 22.43 32.15 22.24
CA GLY A 364 23.64 32.97 22.22
C GLY A 364 24.80 32.41 23.03
N LEU A 365 25.72 33.27 23.44
CA LEU A 365 26.97 32.87 24.09
C LEU A 365 26.75 32.41 25.54
N SER A 366 27.63 31.54 26.02
CA SER A 366 27.69 31.20 27.44
C SER A 366 28.58 32.20 28.19
N PRO A 367 28.43 32.37 29.51
CA PRO A 367 29.27 33.29 30.29
C PRO A 367 30.78 33.05 30.09
N ALA A 368 31.19 31.77 29.99
CA ALA A 368 32.59 31.41 29.74
C ALA A 368 33.09 31.80 28.32
N LEU A 369 32.19 31.90 27.34
CA LEU A 369 32.52 32.40 26.00
C LEU A 369 32.52 33.93 25.95
N GLU A 370 31.62 34.59 26.68
CA GLU A 370 31.61 36.05 26.81
C GLU A 370 32.88 36.56 27.49
N GLU A 371 33.34 35.89 28.55
CA GLU A 371 34.62 36.20 29.20
C GLU A 371 35.82 35.94 28.27
N GLY A 372 35.76 34.85 27.50
CA GLY A 372 36.83 34.49 26.57
C GLY A 372 36.95 35.41 25.36
N PHE A 373 35.87 36.11 25.00
CA PHE A 373 35.78 36.97 23.83
C PHE A 373 34.92 38.21 24.11
N PRO A 374 35.42 39.17 24.89
CA PRO A 374 34.68 40.38 25.23
C PRO A 374 34.47 41.28 24.01
N GLY A 375 33.33 41.97 23.94
CA GLY A 375 33.04 42.97 22.91
C GLY A 375 32.57 42.41 21.56
N ILE A 376 32.10 41.15 21.50
CA ILE A 376 31.53 40.57 20.29
C ILE A 376 30.14 41.14 20.03
N ASN A 377 29.91 41.61 18.79
CA ASN A 377 28.60 42.04 18.31
C ASN A 377 27.90 40.85 17.62
N PRO A 378 26.72 40.41 18.12
CA PRO A 378 25.97 39.35 17.47
C PRO A 378 25.53 39.74 16.05
N VAL A 379 25.61 38.79 15.11
CA VAL A 379 25.13 39.00 13.74
C VAL A 379 23.61 39.22 13.73
N GLU A 380 23.12 40.18 12.94
CA GLU A 380 21.68 40.43 12.83
C GLU A 380 20.92 39.19 12.33
N ARG A 381 19.86 38.81 13.04
CA ARG A 381 18.99 37.68 12.64
C ARG A 381 17.97 38.17 11.62
N LEU A 382 18.20 37.86 10.34
CA LEU A 382 17.21 38.07 9.30
C LEU A 382 16.03 37.11 9.51
N LEU A 383 14.82 37.67 9.67
CA LEU A 383 13.60 36.87 9.82
C LEU A 383 13.35 36.05 8.56
N ALA A 384 13.05 34.77 8.73
CA ALA A 384 12.72 33.89 7.61
C ALA A 384 11.44 34.40 6.90
N LYS A 385 11.53 34.68 5.60
CA LYS A 385 10.35 35.00 4.79
C LYS A 385 9.48 33.75 4.68
N SER A 386 8.21 33.90 5.02
CA SER A 386 7.30 32.77 5.10
C SER A 386 6.94 32.27 3.68
N THR A 387 7.20 31.00 3.38
CA THR A 387 6.89 30.37 2.07
C THR A 387 5.39 30.35 1.79
N GLU A 388 4.98 30.46 0.52
CA GLU A 388 3.54 30.57 0.16
C GLU A 388 2.72 29.29 0.40
N THR A 389 3.35 28.11 0.36
CA THR A 389 2.64 26.82 0.44
C THR A 389 3.13 25.94 1.59
N LEU A 390 2.18 25.40 2.36
CA LEU A 390 2.42 24.48 3.46
C LEU A 390 2.27 23.04 2.97
N ASP A 391 3.32 22.22 3.07
CA ASP A 391 3.24 20.80 2.72
C ASP A 391 2.54 19.98 3.83
N MET A 392 1.64 19.07 3.45
CA MET A 392 0.85 18.29 4.41
C MET A 392 1.68 17.24 5.16
N ASN A 393 2.72 16.67 4.56
CA ASN A 393 3.64 15.76 5.25
C ASN A 393 4.54 16.52 6.22
N TRP A 394 4.96 17.74 5.88
CA TRP A 394 5.62 18.65 6.82
C TRP A 394 4.71 18.95 8.01
N LEU A 395 3.46 19.35 7.77
CA LEU A 395 2.50 19.65 8.83
C LEU A 395 2.27 18.45 9.73
N ARG A 396 2.14 17.24 9.15
CA ARG A 396 2.08 15.99 9.93
C ARG A 396 3.31 15.80 10.81
N GLY A 397 4.51 16.00 10.28
CA GLY A 397 5.76 15.85 11.02
C GLY A 397 5.84 16.82 12.19
N PHE A 398 5.48 18.07 11.96
CA PHE A 398 5.44 19.11 12.98
C PHE A 398 4.45 18.78 14.10
N ILE A 399 3.26 18.28 13.76
CA ILE A 399 2.26 17.81 14.73
C ILE A 399 2.73 16.54 15.47
N ASP A 400 3.46 15.66 14.81
CA ASP A 400 4.06 14.48 15.44
C ASP A 400 5.06 14.87 16.54
N GLY A 401 5.63 16.08 16.53
CA GLY A 401 6.36 16.66 17.66
C GLY A 401 5.44 17.43 18.61
N GLU A 402 4.95 18.60 18.17
CA GLU A 402 4.29 19.62 19.00
C GLU A 402 2.79 19.42 19.25
N GLY A 403 2.17 18.44 18.60
CA GLY A 403 0.74 18.16 18.71
C GLY A 403 0.33 17.53 20.03
N CYS A 404 -0.94 17.70 20.40
CA CYS A 404 -1.51 17.02 21.57
C CYS A 404 -2.98 16.68 21.33
N PHE A 405 -3.35 15.44 21.64
CA PHE A 405 -4.73 14.96 21.69
C PHE A 405 -5.12 14.76 23.16
N TYR A 406 -6.15 15.48 23.60
CA TYR A 406 -6.56 15.44 25.00
C TYR A 406 -8.07 15.40 25.16
N VAL A 407 -8.50 14.58 26.13
CA VAL A 407 -9.89 14.47 26.57
C VAL A 407 -10.03 15.28 27.85
N ASN A 408 -10.80 16.35 27.84
CA ASN A 408 -11.10 17.17 29.02
C ASN A 408 -12.41 16.73 29.66
N ILE A 409 -12.41 16.54 30.99
CA ILE A 409 -13.60 16.18 31.76
C ILE A 409 -13.65 17.15 32.94
N THR A 410 -14.65 18.02 32.96
CA THR A 410 -14.82 19.05 34.00
C THR A 410 -16.17 18.88 34.70
N GLN A 411 -16.27 19.23 35.97
CA GLN A 411 -17.56 19.25 36.66
C GLN A 411 -18.50 20.28 36.01
N ASN A 412 -19.78 19.94 35.87
CA ASN A 412 -20.80 20.82 35.28
C ASN A 412 -22.21 20.37 35.71
N ASN A 413 -23.22 21.22 35.55
CA ASN A 413 -24.62 20.96 35.91
C ASN A 413 -25.36 20.01 34.93
N THR A 414 -24.64 19.10 34.27
CA THR A 414 -25.23 18.10 33.36
C THR A 414 -25.82 16.91 34.14
N LYS A 415 -26.62 16.06 33.48
CA LYS A 415 -27.20 14.84 34.11
C LYS A 415 -26.16 13.91 34.74
N THR A 416 -24.94 13.88 34.19
CA THR A 416 -23.81 13.10 34.70
C THR A 416 -22.94 13.86 35.70
N ARG A 417 -23.23 15.15 35.97
CA ARG A 417 -22.40 16.11 36.72
C ARG A 417 -21.05 16.45 36.07
N PHE A 418 -20.79 15.97 34.86
CA PHE A 418 -19.54 16.20 34.14
C PHE A 418 -19.78 16.58 32.69
N LEU A 419 -18.90 17.44 32.18
CA LEU A 419 -18.81 17.82 30.77
C LEU A 419 -17.55 17.20 30.17
N CYS A 420 -17.73 16.38 29.13
CA CYS A 420 -16.64 15.83 28.33
C CYS A 420 -16.41 16.69 27.09
N LYS A 421 -15.17 17.16 26.89
CA LYS A 421 -14.73 17.92 25.71
C LYS A 421 -13.49 17.27 25.12
N LEU A 422 -13.37 17.33 23.80
CA LEU A 422 -12.18 16.87 23.08
C LEU A 422 -11.41 18.09 22.58
N ASN A 423 -10.09 18.04 22.71
CA ASN A 423 -9.20 19.10 22.27
C ASN A 423 -8.06 18.49 21.45
N PHE A 424 -7.85 19.02 20.24
CA PHE A 424 -6.61 18.89 19.50
C PHE A 424 -5.86 20.22 19.56
N ASN A 425 -4.62 20.18 20.03
CA ASN A 425 -3.80 21.38 20.21
C ASN A 425 -2.45 21.24 19.50
N ILE A 426 -1.91 22.35 19.00
CA ILE A 426 -0.50 22.49 18.63
C ILE A 426 0.00 23.70 19.41
N THR A 427 1.17 23.62 20.04
CA THR A 427 1.73 24.70 20.85
C THR A 427 3.13 25.05 20.36
N GLN A 428 3.45 26.33 20.23
CA GLN A 428 4.82 26.77 19.92
C GLN A 428 5.09 28.16 20.52
N HIS A 429 6.34 28.62 20.46
CA HIS A 429 6.70 30.00 20.81
C HIS A 429 6.01 31.02 19.90
N ILE A 430 5.68 32.20 20.42
CA ILE A 430 4.95 33.27 19.70
C ILE A 430 5.72 33.85 18.50
N ARG A 431 7.02 33.59 18.41
CA ARG A 431 7.88 33.99 17.27
C ARG A 431 7.49 33.33 15.95
N ASP A 432 6.73 32.23 16.02
CA ASP A 432 6.24 31.45 14.87
C ASP A 432 4.73 31.70 14.63
N VAL A 433 4.20 32.84 15.08
CA VAL A 433 2.76 33.15 14.98
C VAL A 433 2.24 33.19 13.55
N GLU A 434 3.02 33.70 12.60
CA GLU A 434 2.63 33.74 11.17
C GLU A 434 2.46 32.32 10.59
N LEU A 435 3.30 31.38 11.00
CA LEU A 435 3.16 29.97 10.62
C LEU A 435 1.86 29.38 11.18
N PHE A 436 1.50 29.75 12.42
CA PHE A 436 0.25 29.29 13.04
C PHE A 436 -0.99 29.88 12.36
N GLU A 437 -0.93 31.11 11.86
CA GLU A 437 -1.98 31.71 11.00
C GLU A 437 -2.14 30.93 9.70
N LYS A 438 -1.04 30.45 9.10
CA LYS A 438 -1.09 29.54 7.94
C LYS A 438 -1.66 28.17 8.28
N ILE A 439 -1.31 27.59 9.44
CA ILE A 439 -1.87 26.31 9.90
C ILE A 439 -3.38 26.43 10.11
N GLN A 440 -3.84 27.52 10.73
CA GLN A 440 -5.28 27.77 10.91
C GLN A 440 -5.99 27.89 9.56
N LYS A 441 -5.42 28.66 8.62
CA LYS A 441 -5.96 28.78 7.25
C LYS A 441 -5.97 27.45 6.51
N CYS A 442 -4.94 26.62 6.69
CA CYS A 442 -4.80 25.30 6.09
C CYS A 442 -5.88 24.33 6.56
N PHE A 443 -6.17 24.30 7.86
CA PHE A 443 -7.25 23.47 8.40
C PHE A 443 -8.64 24.06 8.12
N GLY A 444 -8.75 25.37 7.93
CA GLY A 444 -10.04 26.06 7.78
C GLY A 444 -10.89 26.03 9.06
N CYS A 445 -10.29 25.68 10.19
CA CYS A 445 -10.93 25.59 11.49
C CYS A 445 -9.92 25.87 12.63
N GLY A 446 -10.40 25.81 13.87
CA GLY A 446 -9.59 26.03 15.05
C GLY A 446 -9.36 27.51 15.38
N ASN A 447 -8.93 27.75 16.61
CA ASN A 447 -8.67 29.08 17.15
C ASN A 447 -7.20 29.24 17.50
N LEU A 448 -6.64 30.40 17.21
CA LEU A 448 -5.33 30.79 17.68
C LEU A 448 -5.44 31.57 18.99
N MET A 449 -4.79 31.06 20.03
CA MET A 449 -4.65 31.76 21.30
C MET A 449 -3.20 32.21 21.46
N LYS A 450 -2.98 33.51 21.32
CA LYS A 450 -1.69 34.14 21.60
C LYS A 450 -1.62 34.41 23.11
N ILE A 451 -0.60 33.91 23.78
CA ILE A 451 -0.37 34.07 25.23
C ILE A 451 0.96 34.82 25.41
N PRO A 452 0.95 36.17 25.36
CA PRO A 452 2.19 36.95 25.40
C PRO A 452 2.96 36.77 26.70
N THR A 453 2.26 36.62 27.82
CA THR A 453 2.86 36.45 29.16
C THR A 453 3.76 35.22 29.26
N ASN A 454 3.51 34.19 28.46
CA ASN A 454 4.33 32.96 28.41
C ASN A 454 5.04 32.80 27.05
N SER A 455 5.01 33.84 26.21
CA SER A 455 5.58 33.85 24.85
C SER A 455 5.16 32.66 23.99
N ARG A 456 3.89 32.24 24.06
CA ARG A 456 3.36 31.06 23.34
C ARG A 456 2.21 31.40 22.41
N VAL A 457 2.06 30.60 21.38
CA VAL A 457 0.87 30.53 20.51
C VAL A 457 0.33 29.11 20.54
N ASN A 458 -0.97 28.98 20.74
CA ASN A 458 -1.68 27.70 20.71
C ASN A 458 -2.69 27.70 19.58
N PHE A 459 -2.60 26.72 18.69
CA PHE A 459 -3.68 26.37 17.78
C PHE A 459 -4.56 25.32 18.45
N VAL A 460 -5.86 25.60 18.60
CA VAL A 460 -6.79 24.73 19.35
C VAL A 460 -8.04 24.46 18.54
N VAL A 461 -8.36 23.17 18.39
CA VAL A 461 -9.62 22.68 17.81
C VAL A 461 -10.38 21.94 18.91
N ALA A 462 -11.45 22.55 19.40
CA ALA A 462 -12.31 21.99 20.45
C ALA A 462 -13.75 21.71 19.95
N LYS A 463 -14.14 22.26 18.80
CA LYS A 463 -15.46 22.05 18.22
C LYS A 463 -15.56 20.63 17.69
N PHE A 464 -16.53 19.87 18.21
CA PHE A 464 -16.64 18.43 17.94
C PHE A 464 -16.81 18.11 16.44
N SER A 465 -17.59 18.91 15.71
CA SER A 465 -17.74 18.77 14.25
C SER A 465 -16.40 18.92 13.54
N ASP A 466 -15.63 19.96 13.88
CA ASP A 466 -14.35 20.25 13.22
C ASP A 466 -13.32 19.16 13.52
N ILE A 467 -13.37 18.57 14.72
CA ILE A 467 -12.57 17.40 15.05
C ILE A 467 -12.95 16.21 14.15
N VAL A 468 -14.24 15.93 13.99
CA VAL A 468 -14.73 14.76 13.24
C VAL A 468 -14.56 14.92 11.73
N ASP A 469 -14.81 16.12 11.21
CA ASP A 469 -14.95 16.38 9.78
C ASP A 469 -13.63 16.89 9.15
N ILE A 470 -12.69 17.39 9.97
CA ILE A 470 -11.43 17.98 9.48
C ILE A 470 -10.21 17.29 10.10
N ILE A 471 -10.12 17.27 11.44
CA ILE A 471 -8.89 16.78 12.11
C ILE A 471 -8.71 15.27 11.97
N ILE A 472 -9.75 14.46 12.18
CA ILE A 472 -9.66 13.01 12.00
C ILE A 472 -9.33 12.63 10.55
N PRO A 473 -10.03 13.15 9.51
CA PRO A 473 -9.71 12.88 8.11
C PRO A 473 -8.28 13.28 7.72
N PHE A 474 -7.74 14.34 8.32
CA PHE A 474 -6.34 14.72 8.11
C PHE A 474 -5.39 13.59 8.55
N PHE A 475 -5.55 13.03 9.75
CA PHE A 475 -4.67 11.95 10.23
C PHE A 475 -4.98 10.58 9.61
N ASP A 476 -6.19 10.35 9.10
CA ASP A 476 -6.50 9.17 8.29
C ASP A 476 -5.70 9.18 6.97
N LYS A 477 -5.57 10.37 6.34
CA LYS A 477 -4.77 10.56 5.13
C LYS A 477 -3.27 10.66 5.42
N TYR A 478 -2.91 11.22 6.57
CA TYR A 478 -1.53 11.51 6.98
C TYR A 478 -1.26 10.90 8.37
N PRO A 479 -0.99 9.58 8.48
CA PRO A 479 -0.89 8.89 9.77
C PRO A 479 0.37 9.24 10.57
N LEU A 480 0.20 9.50 11.86
CA LEU A 480 1.27 9.79 12.82
C LEU A 480 2.29 8.64 12.91
N GLN A 481 3.55 8.99 13.14
CA GLN A 481 4.69 8.07 13.18
C GLN A 481 5.29 7.88 14.57
N SER A 482 4.98 8.75 15.53
CA SER A 482 5.48 8.69 16.92
C SER A 482 4.55 7.88 17.84
N SER A 483 4.94 7.67 19.10
CA SER A 483 4.07 7.05 20.11
C SER A 483 2.75 7.81 20.32
N LYS A 484 2.69 9.08 19.91
CA LYS A 484 1.50 9.94 19.92
C LYS A 484 0.33 9.33 19.14
N ARG A 485 0.60 8.45 18.17
CA ARG A 485 -0.43 7.67 17.48
C ARG A 485 -1.32 6.88 18.44
N LEU A 486 -0.75 6.34 19.53
CA LEU A 486 -1.52 5.60 20.55
C LEU A 486 -2.49 6.53 21.28
N ASP A 487 -2.08 7.77 21.56
CA ASP A 487 -2.95 8.78 22.16
C ASP A 487 -4.05 9.22 21.20
N PHE A 488 -3.75 9.30 19.90
CA PHE A 488 -4.76 9.56 18.86
C PHE A 488 -5.76 8.40 18.74
N GLU A 489 -5.32 7.15 18.80
CA GLU A 489 -6.20 5.97 18.77
C GLU A 489 -7.18 5.95 19.95
N ASP A 490 -6.70 6.22 21.17
CA ASP A 490 -7.55 6.34 22.36
C ASP A 490 -8.50 7.56 22.25
N PHE A 491 -8.04 8.65 21.64
CA PHE A 491 -8.88 9.82 21.36
C PHE A 491 -10.03 9.47 20.40
N LEU A 492 -9.78 8.65 19.37
CA LEU A 492 -10.82 8.15 18.45
C LEU A 492 -11.85 7.26 19.16
N LEU A 493 -11.43 6.46 20.15
CA LEU A 493 -12.37 5.69 20.97
C LEU A 493 -13.36 6.63 21.67
N VAL A 494 -12.87 7.70 22.30
CA VAL A 494 -13.73 8.69 22.98
C VAL A 494 -14.63 9.43 21.98
N VAL A 495 -14.14 9.76 20.78
CA VAL A 495 -14.98 10.32 19.70
C VAL A 495 -16.17 9.40 19.40
N ASN A 496 -15.98 8.09 19.34
CA ASN A 496 -17.05 7.13 19.08
C ASN A 496 -18.08 7.08 20.21
N PHE A 497 -17.65 7.12 21.48
CA PHE A 497 -18.57 7.29 22.62
C PHE A 497 -19.35 8.60 22.53
N MET A 498 -18.72 9.68 22.06
CA MET A 498 -19.38 10.97 21.89
C MET A 498 -20.39 10.97 20.73
N LYS A 499 -20.06 10.36 19.58
CA LYS A 499 -20.99 10.18 18.44
C LYS A 499 -22.26 9.44 18.84
N ARG A 500 -22.14 8.40 19.68
CA ARG A 500 -23.29 7.62 20.20
C ARG A 500 -24.00 8.29 21.39
N LYS A 501 -23.58 9.50 21.79
CA LYS A 501 -24.06 10.22 22.98
C LYS A 501 -23.89 9.46 24.31
N GLU A 502 -23.05 8.42 24.35
CA GLU A 502 -22.79 7.61 25.54
C GLU A 502 -22.01 8.37 26.62
N HIS A 503 -21.27 9.42 26.25
CA HIS A 503 -20.65 10.35 27.20
C HIS A 503 -21.65 11.07 28.12
N LEU A 504 -22.96 11.03 27.80
CA LEU A 504 -24.05 11.57 28.62
C LEU A 504 -24.64 10.53 29.59
N THR A 505 -24.12 9.31 29.61
CA THR A 505 -24.51 8.27 30.59
C THR A 505 -23.40 8.05 31.61
N SER A 506 -23.75 7.67 32.84
CA SER A 506 -22.75 7.41 33.88
C SER A 506 -21.79 6.27 33.50
N GLU A 507 -22.31 5.20 32.88
CA GLU A 507 -21.51 4.06 32.42
C GLU A 507 -20.53 4.46 31.30
N GLY A 508 -21.01 5.21 30.29
CA GLY A 508 -20.15 5.66 29.20
C GLY A 508 -19.08 6.65 29.69
N LEU A 509 -19.42 7.53 30.63
CA LEU A 509 -18.47 8.46 31.23
C LEU A 509 -17.37 7.74 32.03
N GLU A 510 -17.68 6.70 32.79
CA GLU A 510 -16.66 5.91 33.50
C GLU A 510 -15.70 5.21 32.53
N LYS A 511 -16.20 4.65 31.42
CA LYS A 511 -15.34 4.10 30.36
C LYS A 511 -14.43 5.17 29.75
N ILE A 512 -14.94 6.38 29.51
CA ILE A 512 -14.12 7.50 29.01
C ILE A 512 -13.05 7.91 30.02
N LYS A 513 -13.36 7.94 31.33
CA LYS A 513 -12.37 8.23 32.39
C LYS A 513 -11.25 7.17 32.42
N GLN A 514 -11.59 5.90 32.24
CA GLN A 514 -10.61 4.81 32.15
C GLN A 514 -9.71 4.94 30.91
N ILE A 515 -10.26 5.29 29.75
CA ILE A 515 -9.46 5.56 28.56
C ILE A 515 -8.53 6.74 28.83
N LYS A 516 -9.06 7.86 29.33
CA LYS A 516 -8.31 9.07 29.64
C LYS A 516 -7.15 8.82 30.60
N SER A 517 -7.32 7.96 31.61
CA SER A 517 -6.24 7.67 32.57
C SER A 517 -5.06 6.93 31.95
N GLY A 518 -5.26 6.22 30.83
CA GLY A 518 -4.22 5.55 30.05
C GLY A 518 -3.61 6.38 28.92
N MET A 519 -4.05 7.63 28.72
CA MET A 519 -3.55 8.52 27.66
C MET A 519 -2.41 9.42 28.14
N ASN A 520 -1.58 9.87 27.19
CA ASN A 520 -0.55 10.88 27.37
C ASN A 520 0.42 10.51 28.52
N LYS A 521 0.49 11.34 29.58
CA LYS A 521 1.33 11.11 30.77
C LYS A 521 0.87 9.91 31.60
N GLY A 522 -0.41 9.52 31.51
CA GLY A 522 -0.96 8.36 32.21
C GLY A 522 -0.63 7.03 31.54
N ARG A 523 -0.04 7.07 30.33
CA ARG A 523 0.35 5.85 29.61
C ARG A 523 1.61 5.25 30.22
N ASP A 524 1.47 4.05 30.75
CA ASP A 524 2.59 3.26 31.29
C ASP A 524 3.27 2.48 30.16
N TYR A 525 4.42 3.00 29.72
CA TYR A 525 5.25 2.35 28.69
C TYR A 525 6.12 1.22 29.27
N LEU A 526 6.36 1.20 30.59
CA LEU A 526 7.17 0.19 31.28
C LEU A 526 6.40 -1.10 31.53
N LYS A 527 5.06 -1.08 31.68
CA LYS A 527 4.24 -2.30 31.71
C LYS A 527 4.27 -3.08 30.40
N ILE A 528 4.51 -2.40 29.28
CA ILE A 528 4.64 -3.04 27.95
C ILE A 528 6.00 -3.73 27.82
N ASP A 529 7.04 -3.19 28.47
CA ASP A 529 8.38 -3.77 28.48
C ASP A 529 8.58 -4.81 29.60
N ASN A 530 8.01 -4.64 30.80
CA ASN A 530 8.06 -5.64 31.88
C ASN A 530 7.22 -6.90 31.62
N ALA A 531 6.20 -6.80 30.75
CA ALA A 531 5.54 -7.96 30.17
C ALA A 531 6.42 -8.70 29.12
N LYS A 532 7.54 -8.10 28.71
CA LYS A 532 8.54 -8.69 27.80
C LYS A 532 9.84 -9.09 28.52
N THR A 533 10.31 -8.36 29.53
CA THR A 533 11.54 -8.66 30.28
C THR A 533 11.40 -9.76 31.33
N SER A 534 10.19 -10.11 31.74
CA SER A 534 9.95 -11.30 32.60
C SER A 534 9.91 -12.63 31.83
N ILE A 535 10.15 -12.61 30.51
CA ILE A 535 10.01 -13.78 29.62
C ILE A 535 11.37 -14.27 29.06
N GLU A 536 12.50 -13.57 29.28
CA GLU A 536 13.76 -13.87 28.56
C GLU A 536 14.87 -14.58 29.36
N GLU A 537 14.71 -14.94 30.63
CA GLU A 537 15.72 -15.72 31.36
C GLU A 537 15.14 -17.03 31.92
N GLY A 538 15.23 -18.10 31.13
CA GLY A 538 14.83 -19.44 31.56
C GLY A 538 14.80 -20.47 30.43
N THR A 539 15.92 -21.16 30.26
CA THR A 539 16.22 -22.19 29.25
C THR A 539 15.17 -23.32 29.13
N ILE A 540 14.62 -23.47 27.92
CA ILE A 540 14.26 -24.70 27.19
C ILE A 540 13.87 -25.93 28.04
N CYS A 541 12.58 -26.29 28.12
CA CYS A 541 11.94 -27.29 27.24
C CYS A 541 10.49 -27.65 27.65
N THR A 542 9.65 -27.82 26.64
CA THR A 542 8.36 -28.56 26.62
C THR A 542 7.21 -28.10 27.53
N LYS A 543 6.33 -27.25 26.98
CA LYS A 543 4.90 -27.54 26.68
C LYS A 543 4.13 -26.22 26.55
N SER A 544 3.86 -25.87 25.29
CA SER A 544 3.04 -24.74 24.85
C SER A 544 1.54 -25.10 24.78
N ALA A 545 0.68 -24.28 25.38
CA ALA A 545 -0.71 -23.92 24.98
C ALA A 545 -1.38 -23.06 26.09
N SER A 546 -2.25 -22.03 25.92
CA SER A 546 -2.60 -21.00 24.91
C SER A 546 -3.89 -20.29 25.38
N ILE A 547 -4.04 -18.95 25.24
CA ILE A 547 -5.37 -18.26 25.05
C ILE A 547 -5.16 -17.18 23.95
N ILE A 548 -5.02 -17.56 22.68
CA ILE A 548 -6.09 -17.60 21.67
C ILE A 548 -6.83 -16.25 21.48
N GLN A 549 -6.23 -15.30 20.75
CA GLN A 549 -6.91 -14.91 19.51
C GLN A 549 -6.75 -16.12 18.61
N LYS A 550 -7.85 -16.79 18.27
CA LYS A 550 -7.85 -17.88 17.31
C LYS A 550 -7.68 -17.26 15.92
N ARG A 551 -6.47 -16.78 15.63
CA ARG A 551 -6.00 -16.72 14.25
C ARG A 551 -5.40 -18.09 13.96
N ASP A 552 -6.30 -19.06 13.76
CA ASP A 552 -5.97 -20.29 13.08
C ASP A 552 -5.56 -19.93 11.64
N PHE A 553 -4.30 -19.54 11.42
CA PHE A 553 -3.68 -19.65 10.10
C PHE A 553 -3.15 -21.07 9.85
N HIS A 554 -3.57 -22.06 10.64
CA HIS A 554 -4.08 -23.26 10.00
C HIS A 554 -5.43 -22.91 9.40
N THR A 555 -5.41 -22.29 8.22
CA THR A 555 -6.64 -22.28 7.46
C THR A 555 -6.99 -23.74 7.25
N ARG A 556 -8.07 -24.23 7.90
CA ARG A 556 -8.80 -25.44 7.48
C ARG A 556 -9.37 -25.29 6.05
N SER A 557 -8.93 -24.28 5.31
CA SER A 557 -9.12 -24.13 3.89
C SER A 557 -8.38 -25.27 3.20
N LYS A 558 -9.15 -26.15 2.55
CA LYS A 558 -8.60 -27.11 1.61
C LYS A 558 -7.79 -26.33 0.55
N PRO A 559 -6.67 -26.84 0.03
CA PRO A 559 -5.87 -26.11 -0.97
C PRO A 559 -6.67 -25.67 -2.21
N ILE A 560 -7.74 -26.39 -2.54
CA ILE A 560 -8.73 -26.02 -3.58
C ILE A 560 -9.36 -24.63 -3.38
N LYS A 561 -9.40 -24.12 -2.13
CA LYS A 561 -9.98 -22.83 -1.75
C LYS A 561 -8.94 -21.70 -1.67
N ARG A 562 -7.65 -22.00 -1.83
CA ARG A 562 -6.56 -21.01 -1.84
C ARG A 562 -6.26 -20.61 -3.28
N VAL A 563 -6.96 -19.57 -3.73
CA VAL A 563 -6.88 -19.01 -5.08
C VAL A 563 -6.67 -17.52 -4.94
N GLY A 564 -5.80 -16.94 -5.77
CA GLY A 564 -5.69 -15.49 -5.89
C GLY A 564 -4.86 -15.09 -7.10
N PRO A 565 -4.99 -13.84 -7.58
CA PRO A 565 -3.87 -13.18 -8.23
C PRO A 565 -2.77 -12.92 -7.19
N HIS A 566 -1.54 -13.29 -7.53
CA HIS A 566 -0.38 -13.13 -6.67
C HIS A 566 0.26 -11.76 -6.88
N GLU A 567 0.71 -11.12 -5.80
CA GLU A 567 1.50 -9.89 -5.86
C GLU A 567 2.73 -10.10 -6.78
N ALA A 568 3.07 -9.10 -7.59
CA ALA A 568 4.16 -9.21 -8.57
C ALA A 568 5.52 -9.53 -7.91
N ASP A 569 5.75 -9.04 -6.69
CA ASP A 569 6.94 -9.34 -5.92
C ASP A 569 6.98 -10.79 -5.45
N VAL A 570 5.83 -11.36 -5.06
CA VAL A 570 5.73 -12.78 -4.69
C VAL A 570 6.04 -13.66 -5.89
N VAL A 571 5.49 -13.33 -7.06
CA VAL A 571 5.83 -14.03 -8.31
C VAL A 571 7.33 -13.87 -8.61
N SER A 572 7.89 -12.66 -8.48
CA SER A 572 9.32 -12.41 -8.72
C SER A 572 10.23 -13.24 -7.83
N VAL A 573 9.95 -13.32 -6.52
CA VAL A 573 10.73 -14.14 -5.58
C VAL A 573 10.58 -15.63 -5.92
N ILE A 574 9.37 -16.10 -6.23
CA ILE A 574 9.14 -17.49 -6.66
C ILE A 574 9.95 -17.81 -7.93
N ILE A 575 9.89 -16.95 -8.94
CA ILE A 575 10.57 -17.16 -10.22
C ILE A 575 12.08 -17.14 -10.04
N GLY A 576 12.62 -16.18 -9.29
CA GLY A 576 14.05 -16.12 -8.96
C GLY A 576 14.51 -17.37 -8.22
N SER A 577 13.76 -17.81 -7.22
CA SER A 577 14.06 -19.01 -6.45
C SER A 577 13.94 -20.29 -7.29
N LEU A 578 12.98 -20.34 -8.23
CA LEU A 578 12.84 -21.45 -9.17
C LEU A 578 13.88 -21.42 -10.29
N LEU A 579 14.46 -20.29 -10.66
CA LEU A 579 15.64 -20.29 -11.52
C LEU A 579 16.87 -20.80 -10.76
N GLY A 580 16.89 -20.55 -9.45
CA GLY A 580 17.85 -21.10 -8.51
C GLY A 580 17.51 -22.51 -7.98
N GLY A 581 17.80 -22.72 -6.70
CA GLY A 581 17.76 -24.01 -6.02
C GLY A 581 16.42 -24.42 -5.39
N CYS A 582 15.36 -23.61 -5.52
CA CYS A 582 14.06 -23.96 -4.94
C CYS A 582 13.39 -25.13 -5.66
N ALA A 583 12.75 -26.00 -4.86
CA ALA A 583 11.94 -27.10 -5.36
C ALA A 583 10.46 -26.79 -5.20
N ILE A 584 9.67 -27.08 -6.23
CA ILE A 584 8.22 -26.98 -6.19
C ILE A 584 7.61 -28.39 -6.21
N LYS A 585 6.54 -28.60 -5.45
CA LYS A 585 5.83 -29.88 -5.40
C LYS A 585 4.37 -29.66 -5.76
N ARG A 586 3.89 -30.39 -6.77
CA ARG A 586 2.48 -30.41 -7.17
C ARG A 586 1.79 -31.64 -6.60
N SER A 587 0.62 -31.44 -6.00
CA SER A 587 -0.34 -32.48 -5.64
C SER A 587 -1.62 -32.30 -6.46
N VAL A 588 -2.59 -33.20 -6.29
CA VAL A 588 -3.93 -33.07 -6.88
C VAL A 588 -4.60 -31.75 -6.46
N GLU A 589 -4.32 -31.27 -5.25
CA GLU A 589 -5.00 -30.12 -4.66
C GLU A 589 -4.34 -28.76 -5.02
N GLY A 590 -3.11 -28.76 -5.53
CA GLY A 590 -2.40 -27.55 -5.94
C GLY A 590 -0.89 -27.68 -5.85
N THR A 591 -0.19 -26.54 -5.79
CA THR A 591 1.26 -26.46 -5.84
C THR A 591 1.81 -25.78 -4.58
N ARG A 592 2.89 -26.33 -4.01
CA ARG A 592 3.61 -25.80 -2.85
C ARG A 592 5.09 -25.58 -3.16
N LEU A 593 5.67 -24.51 -2.61
CA LEU A 593 7.11 -24.25 -2.69
C LEU A 593 7.81 -24.77 -1.44
N CYS A 594 9.00 -25.34 -1.65
CA CYS A 594 9.86 -25.88 -0.61
C CYS A 594 11.20 -25.13 -0.62
N PHE A 595 11.44 -24.33 0.40
CA PHE A 595 12.69 -23.59 0.57
C PHE A 595 13.62 -24.34 1.51
N ARG A 596 14.88 -24.51 1.10
CA ARG A 596 15.93 -25.20 1.86
C ARG A 596 17.26 -24.51 1.69
N GLN A 597 17.96 -24.26 2.78
CA GLN A 597 19.30 -23.72 2.75
C GLN A 597 20.19 -24.33 3.84
N SER A 598 21.51 -24.29 3.61
CA SER A 598 22.50 -24.70 4.62
C SER A 598 22.47 -23.75 5.82
N VAL A 599 22.99 -24.19 6.98
CA VAL A 599 23.07 -23.33 8.18
C VAL A 599 23.85 -22.03 7.93
N ILE A 600 24.84 -22.04 7.03
CA ILE A 600 25.62 -20.84 6.67
C ILE A 600 24.73 -19.76 6.05
N HIS A 601 23.66 -20.15 5.36
CA HIS A 601 22.70 -19.24 4.71
C HIS A 601 21.38 -19.12 5.48
N LYS A 602 21.41 -19.37 6.81
CA LYS A 602 20.24 -19.28 7.68
C LYS A 602 19.53 -17.93 7.56
N GLU A 603 20.27 -16.82 7.60
CA GLU A 603 19.68 -15.48 7.57
C GLU A 603 18.87 -15.21 6.30
N TYR A 604 19.39 -15.62 5.15
CA TYR A 604 18.69 -15.49 3.87
C TYR A 604 17.43 -16.35 3.81
N LEU A 605 17.47 -17.58 4.35
CA LEU A 605 16.26 -18.41 4.43
C LEU A 605 15.20 -17.81 5.36
N PHE A 606 15.62 -17.23 6.48
CA PHE A 606 14.72 -16.54 7.41
C PHE A 606 14.15 -15.26 6.80
N TRP A 607 14.91 -14.55 5.96
CA TRP A 607 14.40 -13.45 5.14
C TRP A 607 13.30 -13.92 4.17
N LEU A 608 13.50 -15.03 3.45
CA LEU A 608 12.47 -15.64 2.61
C LEU A 608 11.23 -16.04 3.42
N TYR A 609 11.43 -16.67 4.59
CA TYR A 609 10.33 -17.03 5.49
C TYR A 609 9.51 -15.80 5.89
N ASN A 610 10.16 -14.74 6.36
CA ASN A 610 9.49 -13.50 6.76
C ASN A 610 8.77 -12.83 5.58
N PHE A 611 9.36 -12.87 4.38
CA PHE A 611 8.76 -12.36 3.15
C PHE A 611 7.43 -13.06 2.84
N PHE A 612 7.39 -14.39 2.89
CA PHE A 612 6.17 -15.18 2.65
C PHE A 612 5.20 -15.16 3.83
N TYR A 613 5.69 -15.14 5.07
CA TYR A 613 4.88 -15.15 6.29
C TYR A 613 4.08 -13.86 6.45
N SER A 614 4.75 -12.70 6.31
CA SER A 614 4.11 -11.39 6.37
C SER A 614 3.00 -11.21 5.32
N ARG A 615 3.09 -11.96 4.21
CA ARG A 615 2.12 -11.98 3.11
C ARG A 615 1.14 -13.16 3.18
N GLY A 616 1.15 -13.93 4.27
CA GLY A 616 0.20 -15.04 4.51
C GLY A 616 0.36 -16.26 3.60
N TYR A 617 1.55 -16.51 3.04
CA TYR A 617 1.83 -17.65 2.16
C TYR A 617 2.36 -18.89 2.89
N CYS A 618 2.78 -18.78 4.15
CA CYS A 618 3.22 -19.91 4.97
C CYS A 618 2.66 -19.82 6.39
N SER A 619 2.78 -20.92 7.14
CA SER A 619 2.39 -20.97 8.55
C SER A 619 3.27 -20.05 9.39
N ASN A 620 2.75 -19.65 10.55
CA ASN A 620 3.51 -19.02 11.63
C ASN A 620 4.54 -19.94 12.33
N LEU A 621 4.78 -21.13 11.78
CA LEU A 621 5.81 -22.04 12.27
C LEU A 621 7.14 -21.63 11.66
N GLU A 622 8.11 -21.35 12.51
CA GLU A 622 9.47 -21.00 12.09
C GLU A 622 10.11 -22.10 11.22
N PRO A 623 11.08 -21.74 10.36
CA PRO A 623 11.81 -22.71 9.54
C PRO A 623 12.41 -23.85 10.39
N ARG A 624 12.13 -25.08 9.99
CA ARG A 624 12.56 -26.30 10.68
C ARG A 624 14.01 -26.63 10.33
N MET A 625 14.82 -26.99 11.32
CA MET A 625 16.16 -27.55 11.09
C MET A 625 16.08 -29.00 10.58
N TYR A 626 16.85 -29.33 9.54
CA TYR A 626 17.00 -30.68 9.01
C TYR A 626 18.48 -31.12 8.99
N THR A 627 18.69 -32.45 9.04
CA THR A 627 20.02 -33.06 8.95
C THR A 627 20.06 -34.02 7.75
N ARG A 628 21.05 -33.87 6.88
CA ARG A 628 21.30 -34.75 5.73
C ARG A 628 22.63 -35.47 5.92
N LYS A 629 22.64 -36.81 5.84
CA LYS A 629 23.86 -37.61 5.81
C LYS A 629 24.32 -37.75 4.36
N LEU A 630 25.52 -37.26 4.03
CA LEU A 630 26.16 -37.53 2.75
C LEU A 630 27.20 -38.64 2.97
N LYS A 631 27.06 -39.74 2.21
CA LYS A 631 28.09 -40.77 2.12
C LYS A 631 29.02 -40.39 0.97
N LYS A 632 30.30 -40.16 1.27
CA LYS A 632 31.33 -40.00 0.24
C LYS A 632 32.56 -40.80 0.67
N ARG A 633 32.89 -41.87 -0.07
CA ARG A 633 34.08 -42.73 0.13
C ARG A 633 34.34 -43.02 1.62
N ASP A 634 33.45 -43.83 2.21
CA ASP A 634 33.47 -44.33 3.60
C ASP A 634 33.37 -43.31 4.75
N LEU A 635 33.32 -42.02 4.47
CA LEU A 635 33.04 -40.97 5.46
C LEU A 635 31.58 -40.52 5.40
N VAL A 636 30.88 -40.58 6.54
CA VAL A 636 29.53 -40.02 6.70
C VAL A 636 29.63 -38.59 7.23
N THR A 637 29.46 -37.61 6.34
CA THR A 637 29.40 -36.19 6.72
C THR A 637 27.94 -35.79 7.00
N LYS A 638 27.70 -35.17 8.16
CA LYS A 638 26.38 -34.61 8.53
C LYS A 638 26.32 -33.16 8.06
N HIS A 639 25.37 -32.86 7.19
CA HIS A 639 25.04 -31.50 6.78
C HIS A 639 23.78 -31.03 7.49
N TYR A 640 23.85 -29.85 8.09
CA TYR A 640 22.72 -29.19 8.74
C TYR A 640 22.16 -28.09 7.83
N GLY A 641 20.85 -27.89 7.87
CA GLY A 641 20.19 -26.81 7.15
C GLY A 641 18.84 -26.48 7.76
N TYR A 642 18.18 -25.46 7.22
CA TYR A 642 16.83 -25.05 7.59
C TYR A 642 15.89 -25.17 6.39
N GLU A 643 14.61 -25.46 6.65
CA GLU A 643 13.58 -25.56 5.63
C GLU A 643 12.23 -24.98 6.08
N PHE A 644 11.48 -24.40 5.13
CA PHE A 644 10.07 -24.09 5.34
C PHE A 644 9.30 -24.28 4.02
N ASN A 645 7.98 -24.42 4.14
CA ASN A 645 7.11 -24.60 2.99
C ASN A 645 6.04 -23.51 2.95
N THR A 646 5.66 -23.10 1.75
CA THR A 646 4.40 -22.36 1.58
C THR A 646 3.22 -23.30 1.79
N PHE A 647 2.05 -22.73 2.02
CA PHE A 647 0.80 -23.44 1.81
C PHE A 647 0.69 -23.94 0.37
N THR A 648 -0.11 -24.99 0.16
CA THR A 648 -0.47 -25.46 -1.18
C THR A 648 -1.50 -24.49 -1.78
N PHE A 649 -1.19 -23.91 -2.93
CA PHE A 649 -2.06 -23.00 -3.69
C PHE A 649 -2.36 -23.59 -5.07
N ARG A 650 -3.63 -23.61 -5.47
CA ARG A 650 -4.00 -24.02 -6.83
C ARG A 650 -3.56 -22.99 -7.88
N SER A 651 -3.50 -21.72 -7.49
CA SER A 651 -3.05 -20.62 -8.35
C SER A 651 -1.54 -20.64 -8.66
N PHE A 652 -0.73 -21.45 -7.97
CA PHE A 652 0.67 -21.70 -8.35
C PHE A 652 0.84 -22.79 -9.42
N ASN A 653 -0.24 -23.43 -9.87
CA ASN A 653 -0.15 -24.53 -10.85
C ASN A 653 0.46 -24.08 -12.19
N TRP A 654 0.15 -22.87 -12.66
CA TRP A 654 0.72 -22.35 -13.91
C TRP A 654 2.25 -22.19 -13.79
N ILE A 655 2.75 -21.77 -12.63
CA ILE A 655 4.20 -21.66 -12.36
C ILE A 655 4.86 -23.04 -12.43
N HIS A 656 4.23 -24.06 -11.85
CA HIS A 656 4.72 -25.43 -11.96
C HIS A 656 4.75 -25.90 -13.42
N VAL A 657 3.68 -25.69 -14.18
CA VAL A 657 3.61 -26.08 -15.61
C VAL A 657 4.67 -25.35 -16.42
N MET A 658 4.95 -24.08 -16.09
CA MET A 658 5.96 -23.26 -16.76
C MET A 658 7.38 -23.79 -16.54
N PHE A 659 7.69 -24.30 -15.34
CA PHE A 659 9.03 -24.78 -14.98
C PHE A 659 9.23 -26.29 -15.12
N TYR A 660 8.19 -27.10 -15.23
CA TYR A 660 8.31 -28.57 -15.24
C TYR A 660 7.48 -29.22 -16.35
N LYS A 661 8.16 -29.88 -17.28
CA LYS A 661 7.58 -30.77 -18.29
C LYS A 661 8.08 -32.20 -18.06
N HIS A 662 7.17 -33.18 -17.97
CA HIS A 662 7.49 -34.58 -17.68
C HIS A 662 8.39 -34.78 -16.44
N GLY A 663 8.22 -33.95 -15.40
CA GLY A 663 9.01 -34.02 -14.16
C GLY A 663 10.44 -33.47 -14.28
N LYS A 664 10.87 -33.02 -15.46
CA LYS A 664 12.16 -32.33 -15.68
C LYS A 664 11.94 -30.82 -15.68
N LYS A 665 12.90 -30.10 -15.08
CA LYS A 665 12.88 -28.65 -15.01
C LYS A 665 13.23 -28.08 -16.39
N VAL A 666 12.43 -27.14 -16.90
CA VAL A 666 12.57 -26.52 -18.22
C VAL A 666 12.31 -25.02 -18.14
N ILE A 667 12.78 -24.27 -19.13
CA ILE A 667 12.52 -22.84 -19.29
C ILE A 667 11.45 -22.61 -20.36
N SER A 668 10.37 -21.92 -19.98
CA SER A 668 9.33 -21.50 -20.91
C SER A 668 9.76 -20.26 -21.72
N SER A 669 9.26 -20.15 -22.95
CA SER A 669 9.48 -18.99 -23.83
C SER A 669 9.04 -17.67 -23.20
N ASN A 670 8.02 -17.70 -22.35
CA ASN A 670 7.44 -16.50 -21.76
C ASN A 670 8.12 -16.10 -20.45
N ILE A 671 9.25 -16.72 -20.06
CA ILE A 671 9.93 -16.41 -18.79
C ILE A 671 10.43 -14.96 -18.73
N GLU A 672 10.72 -14.34 -19.89
CA GLU A 672 11.24 -12.98 -20.01
C GLU A 672 10.37 -11.96 -19.25
N GLN A 673 9.05 -12.13 -19.24
CA GLN A 673 8.11 -11.21 -18.59
C GLN A 673 8.21 -11.24 -17.05
N TYR A 674 8.71 -12.33 -16.47
CA TYR A 674 8.76 -12.53 -15.02
C TYR A 674 10.16 -12.34 -14.41
N ILE A 675 11.19 -12.17 -15.23
CA ILE A 675 12.54 -11.84 -14.76
C ILE A 675 12.61 -10.34 -14.47
N THR A 676 12.31 -9.97 -13.22
CA THR A 676 12.43 -8.62 -12.66
C THR A 676 13.80 -8.42 -11.96
N PRO A 677 14.20 -7.19 -11.58
CA PRO A 677 15.41 -6.97 -10.79
C PRO A 677 15.42 -7.78 -9.47
N LEU A 678 14.26 -7.91 -8.82
CA LEU A 678 14.07 -8.74 -7.62
C LEU A 678 14.25 -10.24 -7.93
N ALA A 679 13.69 -10.74 -9.04
CA ALA A 679 13.86 -12.13 -9.45
C ALA A 679 15.33 -12.46 -9.76
N LEU A 680 16.04 -11.55 -10.45
CA LEU A 680 17.47 -11.70 -10.74
C LEU A 680 18.31 -11.67 -9.45
N ALA A 681 17.98 -10.80 -8.49
CA ALA A 681 18.63 -10.74 -7.19
C ALA A 681 18.47 -12.05 -6.41
N VAL A 682 17.25 -12.59 -6.34
CA VAL A 682 16.97 -13.88 -5.68
C VAL A 682 17.68 -15.03 -6.39
N TRP A 683 17.72 -15.03 -7.73
CA TRP A 683 18.45 -16.05 -8.49
C TRP A 683 19.95 -16.03 -8.19
N ILE A 684 20.55 -14.84 -8.08
CA ILE A 684 21.96 -14.68 -7.67
C ILE A 684 22.15 -15.12 -6.22
N MET A 685 21.25 -14.75 -5.30
CA MET A 685 21.33 -15.18 -3.89
C MET A 685 21.24 -16.70 -3.72
N ASP A 686 20.48 -17.39 -4.56
CA ASP A 686 20.43 -18.85 -4.56
C ASP A 686 21.68 -19.46 -5.20
N ASP A 687 21.91 -19.22 -6.50
CA ASP A 687 22.86 -20.01 -7.31
C ASP A 687 23.99 -19.18 -7.94
N GLY A 688 24.07 -17.89 -7.63
CA GLY A 688 25.16 -17.01 -8.01
C GLY A 688 26.41 -17.14 -7.14
N GLY A 689 27.57 -16.80 -7.69
CA GLY A 689 28.84 -16.75 -6.97
C GLY A 689 29.85 -15.82 -7.65
N TRP A 690 30.71 -15.21 -6.84
CA TRP A 690 31.77 -14.32 -7.30
C TRP A 690 32.90 -15.11 -7.96
N ALA A 691 33.15 -14.86 -9.24
CA ALA A 691 34.11 -15.56 -10.08
C ALA A 691 35.11 -14.57 -10.71
N LYS A 692 35.63 -13.64 -9.89
CA LYS A 692 36.62 -12.57 -10.18
C LYS A 692 37.17 -12.56 -11.61
N PRO A 693 36.97 -11.49 -12.41
CA PRO A 693 36.36 -10.20 -12.06
C PRO A 693 34.81 -10.14 -12.20
N GLY A 694 34.12 -11.27 -12.45
CA GLY A 694 32.69 -11.30 -12.76
C GLY A 694 31.84 -12.13 -11.82
N VAL A 695 30.55 -12.27 -12.13
CA VAL A 695 29.58 -13.10 -11.38
C VAL A 695 29.19 -14.31 -12.23
N ARG A 696 29.29 -15.51 -11.65
CA ARG A 696 28.83 -16.76 -12.28
C ARG A 696 27.51 -17.18 -11.67
N ILE A 697 26.51 -17.47 -12.50
CA ILE A 697 25.23 -18.05 -12.09
C ILE A 697 25.22 -19.52 -12.50
N SER A 698 24.98 -20.40 -11.53
CA SER A 698 24.94 -21.84 -11.76
C SER A 698 23.62 -22.23 -12.43
N THR A 699 23.69 -22.75 -13.65
CA THR A 699 22.50 -23.12 -14.46
C THR A 699 22.54 -24.57 -14.91
N HIS A 700 23.17 -25.43 -14.12
CA HIS A 700 23.42 -26.85 -14.40
C HIS A 700 22.16 -27.69 -14.66
N SER A 701 20.99 -27.18 -14.27
CA SER A 701 19.72 -27.88 -14.38
C SER A 701 19.04 -27.70 -15.74
N PHE A 702 19.57 -26.84 -16.61
CA PHE A 702 18.98 -26.42 -17.88
C PHE A 702 19.84 -26.86 -19.08
N SER A 703 19.23 -26.99 -20.26
CA SER A 703 19.91 -27.32 -21.52
C SER A 703 20.75 -26.14 -22.04
N LEU A 704 21.64 -26.37 -23.01
CA LEU A 704 22.43 -25.30 -23.63
C LEU A 704 21.54 -24.20 -24.23
N GLU A 705 20.50 -24.59 -24.95
CA GLU A 705 19.55 -23.67 -25.61
C GLU A 705 18.82 -22.81 -24.57
N GLU A 706 18.37 -23.41 -23.47
CA GLU A 706 17.70 -22.69 -22.37
C GLU A 706 18.65 -21.70 -21.68
N VAL A 707 19.91 -22.09 -21.48
CA VAL A 707 20.93 -21.22 -20.87
C VAL A 707 21.31 -20.06 -21.81
N GLN A 708 21.39 -20.31 -23.12
CA GLN A 708 21.56 -19.26 -24.12
C GLN A 708 20.38 -18.29 -24.13
N PHE A 709 19.15 -18.82 -24.07
CA PHE A 709 17.94 -18.00 -24.01
C PHE A 709 17.92 -17.11 -22.75
N LEU A 710 18.21 -17.67 -21.57
CA LEU A 710 18.33 -16.90 -20.33
C LEU A 710 19.44 -15.84 -20.40
N SER A 711 20.60 -16.18 -20.98
CA SER A 711 21.70 -15.24 -21.20
C SER A 711 21.27 -14.07 -22.08
N ASN A 712 20.53 -14.33 -23.16
CA ASN A 712 20.01 -13.30 -24.06
C ASN A 712 18.99 -12.38 -23.37
N ILE A 713 18.15 -12.91 -22.49
CA ILE A 713 17.23 -12.09 -21.67
C ILE A 713 18.04 -11.14 -20.77
N LEU A 714 19.11 -11.61 -20.14
CA LEU A 714 19.95 -10.77 -19.27
C LEU A 714 20.64 -9.65 -20.06
N ILE A 715 21.15 -9.95 -21.26
CA ILE A 715 21.72 -8.96 -22.17
C ILE A 715 20.68 -7.91 -22.54
N LYS A 716 19.51 -8.33 -23.01
CA LYS A 716 18.46 -7.44 -23.54
C LYS A 716 17.76 -6.60 -22.46
N LYS A 717 17.41 -7.19 -21.31
CA LYS A 717 16.62 -6.50 -20.26
C LYS A 717 17.47 -5.67 -19.30
N PHE A 718 18.69 -6.12 -19.00
CA PHE A 718 19.50 -5.54 -17.92
C PHE A 718 20.81 -4.93 -18.41
N ASP A 719 21.09 -4.97 -19.72
CA ASP A 719 22.32 -4.46 -20.32
C ASP A 719 23.57 -5.10 -19.71
N LEU A 720 23.55 -6.43 -19.61
CA LEU A 720 24.61 -7.24 -19.01
C LEU A 720 25.36 -8.05 -20.06
N ASP A 721 26.69 -7.90 -20.12
CA ASP A 721 27.55 -8.72 -20.96
C ASP A 721 27.69 -10.12 -20.35
N CYS A 722 26.88 -11.04 -20.86
CA CYS A 722 26.77 -12.42 -20.42
C CYS A 722 27.40 -13.38 -21.44
N THR A 723 28.15 -14.37 -20.94
CA THR A 723 28.68 -15.47 -21.76
C THR A 723 28.28 -16.82 -21.18
N VAL A 724 27.88 -17.75 -22.04
CA VAL A 724 27.61 -19.14 -21.62
C VAL A 724 28.92 -19.90 -21.55
N LYS A 725 29.21 -20.49 -20.40
CA LYS A 725 30.45 -21.26 -20.15
C LYS A 725 30.12 -22.71 -19.84
N LYS A 726 30.73 -23.64 -20.59
CA LYS A 726 30.72 -25.07 -20.28
C LYS A 726 31.54 -25.33 -19.02
N ILE A 727 31.02 -26.15 -18.13
CA ILE A 727 31.69 -26.58 -16.90
C ILE A 727 32.31 -27.94 -17.19
N GLY A 728 33.36 -28.35 -16.46
CA GLY A 728 34.11 -29.61 -16.69
C GLY A 728 33.31 -30.92 -16.54
N ILE A 729 31.99 -30.85 -16.58
CA ILE A 729 31.03 -31.96 -16.55
C ILE A 729 30.26 -31.93 -17.89
N ILE A 730 30.09 -33.09 -18.50
CA ILE A 730 29.37 -33.24 -19.77
C ILE A 730 27.97 -32.61 -19.66
N ASP A 731 27.60 -31.81 -20.67
CA ASP A 731 26.31 -31.12 -20.81
C ASP A 731 25.87 -30.23 -19.65
N LYS A 732 26.84 -29.59 -18.96
CA LYS A 732 26.57 -28.60 -17.91
C LYS A 732 27.12 -27.23 -18.26
N TYR A 733 26.26 -26.23 -18.18
CA TYR A 733 26.56 -24.85 -18.55
C TYR A 733 26.26 -23.88 -17.40
N SER A 734 26.93 -22.73 -17.39
CA SER A 734 26.73 -21.61 -16.47
C SER A 734 26.68 -20.31 -17.25
N ILE A 735 25.98 -19.32 -16.71
CA ILE A 735 26.01 -17.95 -17.21
C ILE A 735 27.13 -17.22 -16.46
N TYR A 736 28.05 -16.61 -17.21
CA TYR A 736 29.09 -15.75 -16.67
C TYR A 736 28.84 -14.30 -17.09
N ILE A 737 28.54 -13.46 -16.10
CA ILE A 737 28.40 -12.01 -16.26
C ILE A 737 29.82 -11.42 -16.13
N LYS A 738 30.30 -10.78 -17.20
CA LYS A 738 31.66 -10.22 -17.23
C LYS A 738 31.83 -9.11 -16.20
N GLY A 739 33.07 -8.93 -15.74
CA GLY A 739 33.43 -7.91 -14.76
C GLY A 739 33.07 -6.47 -15.18
N SER A 740 33.10 -6.17 -16.48
CA SER A 740 32.68 -4.89 -17.05
C SER A 740 31.21 -4.55 -16.73
N SER A 741 30.33 -5.55 -16.66
CA SER A 741 28.90 -5.38 -16.36
C SER A 741 28.56 -5.51 -14.88
N VAL A 742 29.52 -5.79 -13.99
CA VAL A 742 29.27 -5.88 -12.54
C VAL A 742 28.75 -4.56 -11.94
N PRO A 743 29.22 -3.36 -12.33
CA PRO A 743 28.63 -2.10 -11.88
C PRO A 743 27.15 -1.96 -12.29
N THR A 744 26.82 -2.28 -13.55
CA THR A 744 25.45 -2.28 -14.06
C THR A 744 24.59 -3.31 -13.34
N LEU A 745 25.11 -4.52 -13.12
CA LEU A 745 24.45 -5.57 -12.36
C LEU A 745 24.13 -5.09 -10.94
N ARG A 746 25.11 -4.54 -10.22
CA ARG A 746 24.93 -3.99 -8.86
C ARG A 746 23.84 -2.92 -8.82
N LYS A 747 23.75 -2.06 -9.84
CA LYS A 747 22.68 -1.04 -9.94
C LYS A 747 21.28 -1.68 -9.94
N TRP A 748 21.11 -2.81 -10.64
CA TRP A 748 19.84 -3.53 -10.71
C TRP A 748 19.51 -4.35 -9.47
N VAL A 749 20.48 -5.12 -8.94
CA VAL A 749 20.17 -6.15 -7.93
C VAL A 749 20.52 -5.77 -6.50
N LEU A 750 21.46 -4.84 -6.26
CA LEU A 750 21.91 -4.50 -4.91
C LEU A 750 20.77 -4.01 -3.98
N PRO A 751 19.75 -3.26 -4.45
CA PRO A 751 18.61 -2.90 -3.61
C PRO A 751 17.76 -4.09 -3.10
N HIS A 752 17.93 -5.27 -3.70
CA HIS A 752 17.10 -6.45 -3.47
C HIS A 752 17.88 -7.64 -2.87
N ILE A 753 19.21 -7.57 -2.80
CA ILE A 753 20.03 -8.63 -2.21
C ILE A 753 20.10 -8.45 -0.69
N HIS A 754 19.90 -9.54 0.06
CA HIS A 754 20.10 -9.58 1.50
C HIS A 754 21.58 -9.39 1.85
N SER A 755 21.90 -8.59 2.87
CA SER A 755 23.26 -8.19 3.23
C SER A 755 24.23 -9.38 3.41
N SER A 756 23.76 -10.49 3.97
CA SER A 756 24.55 -11.73 4.12
C SER A 756 24.96 -12.41 2.81
N MET A 757 24.44 -11.96 1.67
CA MET A 757 24.74 -12.46 0.32
C MET A 757 25.53 -11.46 -0.54
N HIS A 758 25.94 -10.30 -0.01
CA HIS A 758 26.73 -9.29 -0.75
C HIS A 758 28.02 -9.85 -1.36
N TYR A 759 28.65 -10.81 -0.69
CA TYR A 759 29.88 -11.46 -1.16
C TYR A 759 29.73 -12.11 -2.54
N LYS A 760 28.50 -12.49 -2.94
CA LYS A 760 28.22 -13.05 -4.27
C LYS A 760 28.39 -12.04 -5.41
N LEU A 761 28.37 -10.75 -5.09
CA LEU A 761 28.65 -9.64 -6.02
C LEU A 761 30.07 -9.07 -5.88
N GLY A 762 30.93 -9.65 -5.04
CA GLY A 762 32.27 -9.12 -4.77
C GLY A 762 32.26 -7.84 -3.94
N ILE A 763 31.32 -7.73 -3.01
CA ILE A 763 31.21 -6.70 -1.95
C ILE A 763 31.33 -7.44 -0.63
#